data_AF-A5D1W4-F1
#
_entry.id   AF-A5D1W4-F1
#
_cell.length_a   1.000
_cell.length_b   1.000
_cell.length_c   1.000
_cell.angle_alpha   90.00
_cell.angle_beta   90.00
_cell.angle_gamma   90.00
#
_symmetry.space_group_name_H-M   'P 1'
#
loop_
_entity.id
_entity.type
_entity.pdbx_description
1 polymer ?
#
loop_
_entity_poly.entity_id
_entity_poly.type
_entity_poly.pdbx_seq_one_letter_code
_entity_poly.pdbx_strand_id
1 'polypeptide(L)'
;MAALRIPDSTYRLQFNRQFRFSDARALVPYLYELGISDIYASPLLEARPGSLHGYDVTDPARLNPELGSMDDFLKFTETLRHYRMGLLLDIVPNHMAASTENRWWLDVLRNGQDSAYASFFDIDWTPLRKGLSGKILLPVLGDYYARVLEKRELNLELGEDGFWVSYYDKRLPVNTGSSRTILTGWLEKLSKKCEAATETAKSLDLLKGTDGRTGKEKDADIFRQAWKIFWRLYGTSPEVRQFALEELHSLNGQAGQPDTLVLLDRVLAAQAYRLAYWRAASEEINYRRFFDINELVSLRIEDENVFDTTHAFIFRLAEEGLVTGFRIDHIDGLHDPQAYLERLQNRLAGNGKRPGFYVVAEKILGSGEELPAGWQVYGTTGYDFLNAVNKLFIDRKGAAELGSYYAGLSGSSKDFATVVHDQKRRVMTSLFRGEVRNLTHRLGLLAEEDRRGRDLTLAELEQALIEVTACLSVYRTYIRGFTVAERDRKYIEDAFSGAVRRCPEARQASEFLKQVLLLDFPENLTEVKREAWLAFAMRWQQFTGPITAKGLEDTALYLYNRLISLNEVGGNPGSTGITAAYFHRLNRARKERLPHTLNATSTHDTKRSEDVRSRINVLSEIPALWRQRVERWRKWNSRKKQELNGRPVPDTVTEYFIYQTLIGAWPLQDDDVPGFVKRMQGYVVKAAREAKVFSSWLKPDMTYEKALVQFTESVLVQADDNRFLQDFIEFQKITAFYGAIYSLAQVLLKITSPGVPDFYQGTELWDFSLVDPDNRRPVDFTKRVRFLEKLKEEETAGQLELARRLLGDWQDGKVKLYLTCKALNFRRSNQKLFAAGKYIPVAAGGIHSKHVCAFARQLENRWILVAIPRLLIRLQQAGQAGCSGEPVLPAALLPPEGIWGEGALFLPRHSPAGWQNVLTGEILHTKNCSGTSRRVILLEEVFRNFPVALLAGE
;
A
#
# COMPACT_ATOMS: atom_id res chain seq x y z
N MET A 1 -11.71 31.23 -16.19
CA MET A 1 -11.04 29.93 -15.97
C MET A 1 -11.49 29.40 -14.62
N ALA A 2 -11.92 28.14 -14.51
CA ALA A 2 -12.23 27.54 -13.21
C ALA A 2 -10.96 27.49 -12.37
N ALA A 3 -10.99 27.96 -11.12
CA ALA A 3 -9.82 27.95 -10.22
C ALA A 3 -9.35 26.51 -9.91
N LEU A 4 -8.06 26.34 -9.54
CA LEU A 4 -7.52 25.08 -9.04
C LEU A 4 -8.40 24.54 -7.89
N ARG A 5 -8.89 23.30 -8.03
CA ARG A 5 -9.62 22.60 -6.97
C ARG A 5 -8.65 21.87 -6.06
N ILE A 6 -8.58 22.29 -4.81
CA ILE A 6 -7.91 21.54 -3.73
C ILE A 6 -9.01 20.96 -2.84
N PRO A 7 -9.01 19.64 -2.57
CA PRO A 7 -9.97 19.06 -1.65
C PRO A 7 -9.89 19.69 -0.26
N ASP A 8 -11.05 19.94 0.36
CA ASP A 8 -11.09 20.27 1.79
C ASP A 8 -10.97 19.01 2.66
N SER A 9 -11.50 17.89 2.17
CA SER A 9 -11.36 16.55 2.75
C SER A 9 -11.59 15.46 1.69
N THR A 10 -10.97 14.30 1.84
CA THR A 10 -11.11 13.17 0.91
C THR A 10 -11.76 11.96 1.57
N TYR A 11 -12.53 11.19 0.80
CA TYR A 11 -13.11 9.90 1.24
C TYR A 11 -12.74 8.79 0.24
N ARG A 12 -11.90 7.85 0.67
CA ARG A 12 -11.39 6.75 -0.14
C ARG A 12 -12.45 5.65 -0.32
N LEU A 13 -12.85 5.40 -1.57
CA LEU A 13 -13.74 4.30 -1.96
C LEU A 13 -12.99 3.24 -2.79
N GLN A 14 -13.20 1.98 -2.45
CA GLN A 14 -12.69 0.80 -3.14
C GLN A 14 -13.73 0.31 -4.15
N PHE A 15 -13.57 0.71 -5.42
CA PHE A 15 -14.42 0.28 -6.52
C PHE A 15 -14.07 -1.15 -6.95
N ASN A 16 -15.09 -1.99 -7.12
CA ASN A 16 -14.99 -3.34 -7.65
C ASN A 16 -16.39 -3.83 -8.08
N ARG A 17 -16.51 -5.07 -8.56
CA ARG A 17 -17.80 -5.64 -8.99
C ARG A 17 -18.92 -5.61 -7.94
N GLN A 18 -18.60 -5.50 -6.65
CA GLN A 18 -19.53 -5.42 -5.52
C GLN A 18 -19.83 -3.97 -5.07
N PHE A 19 -19.08 -2.99 -5.56
CA PHE A 19 -19.29 -1.56 -5.28
C PHE A 19 -18.94 -0.74 -6.53
N ARG A 20 -19.97 -0.42 -7.32
CA ARG A 20 -19.92 0.10 -8.70
C ARG A 20 -20.16 1.61 -8.74
N PHE A 21 -20.10 2.20 -9.95
CA PHE A 21 -20.43 3.62 -10.14
C PHE A 21 -21.84 3.99 -9.69
N SER A 22 -22.82 3.10 -9.88
CA SER A 22 -24.20 3.31 -9.43
C SER A 22 -24.30 3.40 -7.91
N ASP A 23 -23.55 2.56 -7.19
CA ASP A 23 -23.52 2.51 -5.73
C ASP A 23 -22.83 3.77 -5.18
N ALA A 24 -21.68 4.14 -5.76
CA ALA A 24 -20.98 5.37 -5.41
C ALA A 24 -21.83 6.62 -5.67
N ARG A 25 -22.58 6.65 -6.77
CA ARG A 25 -23.53 7.73 -7.08
C ARG A 25 -24.62 7.86 -6.03
N ALA A 26 -25.22 6.74 -5.61
CA ALA A 26 -26.25 6.74 -4.57
C ALA A 26 -25.71 7.22 -3.21
N LEU A 27 -24.40 7.08 -2.98
CA LEU A 27 -23.72 7.48 -1.75
C LEU A 27 -23.34 8.97 -1.70
N VAL A 28 -23.28 9.67 -2.84
CA VAL A 28 -22.85 11.08 -2.92
C VAL A 28 -23.61 12.00 -1.93
N PRO A 29 -24.96 11.94 -1.82
CA PRO A 29 -25.68 12.78 -0.86
C PRO A 29 -25.23 12.56 0.59
N TYR A 30 -25.05 11.29 0.99
CA TYR A 30 -24.56 10.95 2.33
C TYR A 30 -23.16 11.52 2.60
N LEU A 31 -22.23 11.36 1.66
CA LEU A 31 -20.86 11.87 1.83
C LEU A 31 -20.83 13.40 1.87
N TYR A 32 -21.65 14.07 1.07
CA TYR A 32 -21.83 15.50 1.14
C TYR A 32 -22.35 15.92 2.52
N GLU A 33 -23.37 15.24 3.06
CA GLU A 33 -23.91 15.56 4.37
C GLU A 33 -22.94 15.27 5.52
N LEU A 34 -22.11 14.23 5.39
CA LEU A 34 -20.99 13.95 6.30
C LEU A 34 -19.94 15.08 6.31
N GLY A 35 -19.89 15.89 5.26
CA GLY A 35 -18.97 17.02 5.13
C GLY A 35 -17.78 16.75 4.19
N ILE A 36 -17.80 15.65 3.43
CA ILE A 36 -16.75 15.30 2.46
C ILE A 36 -16.81 16.25 1.26
N SER A 37 -15.66 16.75 0.81
CA SER A 37 -15.57 17.54 -0.41
C SER A 37 -15.25 16.71 -1.65
N ASP A 38 -14.43 15.66 -1.55
CA ASP A 38 -13.95 14.91 -2.71
C ASP A 38 -13.96 13.41 -2.44
N ILE A 39 -14.41 12.63 -3.42
CA ILE A 39 -14.22 11.18 -3.42
C ILE A 39 -12.80 10.89 -3.90
N TYR A 40 -12.08 10.08 -3.15
CA TYR A 40 -10.81 9.49 -3.56
C TYR A 40 -11.10 8.08 -4.08
N ALA A 41 -11.13 7.89 -5.40
CA ALA A 41 -11.43 6.59 -5.99
C ALA A 41 -10.17 5.71 -6.08
N SER A 42 -10.31 4.41 -5.84
CA SER A 42 -9.36 3.40 -6.31
C SER A 42 -9.22 3.44 -7.85
N PRO A 43 -8.22 2.74 -8.44
CA PRO A 43 -8.06 2.71 -9.88
C PRO A 43 -9.34 2.28 -10.60
N LEU A 44 -9.69 3.02 -11.66
CA LEU A 44 -10.94 2.82 -12.43
C LEU A 44 -10.72 2.25 -13.83
N LEU A 45 -9.46 2.15 -14.27
CA LEU A 45 -9.10 1.59 -15.57
C LEU A 45 -9.33 0.08 -15.59
N GLU A 46 -9.52 -0.50 -16.78
CA GLU A 46 -9.73 -1.93 -16.90
C GLU A 46 -8.58 -2.71 -16.26
N ALA A 47 -8.96 -3.65 -15.39
CA ALA A 47 -8.07 -4.52 -14.66
C ALA A 47 -8.44 -5.98 -14.95
N ARG A 48 -7.70 -6.93 -14.37
CA ARG A 48 -8.02 -8.34 -14.52
C ARG A 48 -9.47 -8.63 -14.07
N PRO A 49 -10.20 -9.53 -14.77
CA PRO A 49 -11.54 -9.93 -14.36
C PRO A 49 -11.57 -10.41 -12.91
N GLY A 50 -12.58 -9.96 -12.16
CA GLY A 50 -12.75 -10.27 -10.75
C GLY A 50 -11.80 -9.53 -9.80
N SER A 51 -10.94 -8.62 -10.29
CA SER A 51 -10.07 -7.78 -9.46
C SER A 51 -10.91 -7.00 -8.44
N LEU A 52 -10.49 -7.05 -7.17
CA LEU A 52 -11.14 -6.33 -6.08
C LEU A 52 -10.46 -4.98 -5.78
N HIS A 53 -9.43 -4.61 -6.55
CA HIS A 53 -8.59 -3.44 -6.24
C HIS A 53 -8.18 -2.59 -7.45
N GLY A 54 -8.14 -3.12 -8.66
CA GLY A 54 -7.87 -2.36 -9.89
C GLY A 54 -6.39 -2.04 -10.20
N TYR A 55 -5.44 -2.30 -9.29
CA TYR A 55 -4.00 -2.10 -9.55
C TYR A 55 -3.38 -3.00 -10.63
N ASP A 56 -4.04 -4.10 -10.97
CA ASP A 56 -3.64 -5.05 -12.02
C ASP A 56 -4.24 -4.67 -13.39
N VAL A 57 -3.89 -3.47 -13.86
CA VAL A 57 -4.42 -2.87 -15.10
C VAL A 57 -4.11 -3.73 -16.32
N THR A 58 -5.11 -3.98 -17.16
CA THR A 58 -5.02 -4.74 -18.42
C THR A 58 -5.21 -3.88 -19.66
N ASP A 59 -5.95 -2.77 -19.57
CA ASP A 59 -6.13 -1.80 -20.64
C ASP A 59 -6.26 -0.37 -20.07
N PRO A 60 -5.27 0.52 -20.32
CA PRO A 60 -5.32 1.87 -19.80
C PRO A 60 -6.23 2.81 -20.61
N ALA A 61 -6.78 2.35 -21.74
CA ALA A 61 -7.56 3.19 -22.66
C ALA A 61 -9.07 3.24 -22.34
N ARG A 62 -9.55 2.50 -21.33
CA ARG A 62 -10.97 2.44 -20.96
C ARG A 62 -11.20 2.16 -19.49
N LEU A 63 -12.41 2.50 -19.03
CA LEU A 63 -12.90 2.13 -17.70
C LEU A 63 -13.08 0.62 -17.57
N ASN A 64 -12.96 0.12 -16.35
CA ASN A 64 -13.23 -1.27 -16.04
C ASN A 64 -14.73 -1.59 -16.21
N PRO A 65 -15.10 -2.52 -17.10
CA PRO A 65 -16.50 -2.86 -17.37
C PRO A 65 -17.22 -3.48 -16.17
N GLU A 66 -16.51 -4.04 -15.18
CA GLU A 66 -17.12 -4.57 -13.96
C GLU A 66 -17.63 -3.45 -13.01
N LEU A 67 -17.16 -2.21 -13.19
CA LEU A 67 -17.57 -1.06 -12.39
C LEU A 67 -18.82 -0.35 -12.95
N GLY A 68 -19.19 -0.64 -14.20
CA GLY A 68 -20.29 -0.01 -14.92
C GLY A 68 -19.89 0.51 -16.29
N SER A 69 -20.86 1.06 -17.02
CA SER A 69 -20.64 1.68 -18.32
C SER A 69 -20.07 3.08 -18.21
N MET A 70 -19.61 3.65 -19.33
CA MET A 70 -19.23 5.07 -19.39
C MET A 70 -20.41 5.99 -19.04
N ASP A 71 -21.65 5.60 -19.40
CA ASP A 71 -22.86 6.36 -19.04
C ASP A 71 -23.10 6.35 -17.52
N ASP A 72 -22.86 5.21 -16.84
CA ASP A 72 -22.92 5.15 -15.37
C ASP A 72 -21.88 6.06 -14.73
N PHE A 73 -20.67 6.12 -15.28
CA PHE A 73 -19.61 7.02 -14.82
C PHE A 73 -19.95 8.49 -15.06
N LEU A 74 -20.55 8.84 -16.20
CA LEU A 74 -21.02 10.20 -16.48
C LEU A 74 -22.12 10.63 -15.51
N LYS A 75 -23.10 9.76 -15.23
CA LYS A 75 -24.16 10.03 -14.23
C LYS A 75 -23.58 10.19 -12.82
N PHE A 76 -22.58 9.39 -12.47
CA PHE A 76 -21.88 9.51 -11.20
C PHE A 76 -21.18 10.87 -11.08
N THR A 77 -20.38 11.25 -12.08
CA THR A 77 -19.65 12.53 -12.08
C THR A 77 -20.57 13.75 -12.20
N GLU A 78 -21.69 13.66 -12.90
CA GLU A 78 -22.74 14.69 -12.89
C GLU A 78 -23.32 14.90 -11.48
N THR A 79 -23.57 13.81 -10.76
CA THR A 79 -24.03 13.87 -9.37
C THR A 79 -22.98 14.52 -8.47
N LEU A 80 -21.69 14.22 -8.66
CA LEU A 80 -20.61 14.91 -7.95
C LEU A 80 -20.62 16.42 -8.21
N ARG A 81 -20.78 16.83 -9.47
CA ARG A 81 -20.87 18.25 -9.84
C ARG A 81 -22.08 18.94 -9.21
N HIS A 82 -23.24 18.26 -9.17
CA HIS A 82 -24.45 18.78 -8.51
C HIS A 82 -24.19 19.11 -7.03
N TYR A 83 -23.49 18.23 -6.31
CA TYR A 83 -23.09 18.44 -4.91
C TYR A 83 -21.78 19.25 -4.75
N ARG A 84 -21.22 19.79 -5.83
CA ARG A 84 -19.92 20.50 -5.87
C ARG A 84 -18.76 19.68 -5.30
N MET A 85 -18.87 18.36 -5.39
CA MET A 85 -17.82 17.42 -5.00
C MET A 85 -16.88 17.14 -6.17
N GLY A 86 -15.63 16.79 -5.84
CA GLY A 86 -14.62 16.40 -6.83
C GLY A 86 -14.29 14.92 -6.77
N LEU A 87 -13.48 14.49 -7.73
CA LEU A 87 -13.01 13.12 -7.87
C LEU A 87 -11.48 13.13 -7.96
N LEU A 88 -10.83 12.62 -6.92
CA LEU A 88 -9.41 12.33 -6.87
C LEU A 88 -9.21 10.88 -7.37
N LEU A 89 -8.66 10.72 -8.56
CA LEU A 89 -8.50 9.40 -9.19
C LEU A 89 -7.10 8.83 -8.87
N ASP A 90 -7.07 7.60 -8.38
CA ASP A 90 -5.85 6.80 -8.26
C ASP A 90 -5.41 6.27 -9.63
N ILE A 91 -4.13 6.49 -9.98
CA ILE A 91 -3.54 6.05 -11.26
C ILE A 91 -2.27 5.23 -11.03
N VAL A 92 -2.03 4.26 -11.91
CA VAL A 92 -0.99 3.22 -11.75
C VAL A 92 0.03 3.30 -12.89
N PRO A 93 1.01 4.22 -12.84
CA PRO A 93 1.93 4.44 -13.95
C PRO A 93 3.09 3.44 -14.01
N ASN A 94 3.40 2.75 -12.89
CA ASN A 94 4.60 1.92 -12.82
C ASN A 94 4.45 0.58 -13.56
N HIS A 95 3.25 0.00 -13.59
CA HIS A 95 3.10 -1.40 -13.97
C HIS A 95 1.70 -1.73 -14.52
N MET A 96 1.60 -2.87 -15.21
CA MET A 96 0.36 -3.48 -15.69
C MET A 96 0.37 -4.99 -15.41
N ALA A 97 -0.78 -5.63 -15.57
CA ALA A 97 -0.90 -7.07 -15.42
C ALA A 97 -0.09 -7.84 -16.48
N ALA A 98 0.82 -8.71 -16.03
CA ALA A 98 1.56 -9.69 -16.84
C ALA A 98 0.68 -10.93 -17.08
N SER A 99 -0.46 -10.73 -17.72
CA SER A 99 -1.53 -11.73 -17.88
C SER A 99 -2.05 -11.74 -19.32
N THR A 100 -2.74 -12.80 -19.72
CA THR A 100 -3.22 -12.97 -21.10
C THR A 100 -4.41 -12.05 -21.43
N GLU A 101 -5.05 -11.50 -20.40
CA GLU A 101 -6.09 -10.49 -20.47
C GLU A 101 -5.52 -9.12 -20.87
N ASN A 102 -4.24 -8.86 -20.60
CA ASN A 102 -3.54 -7.68 -21.08
C ASN A 102 -3.10 -7.90 -22.54
N ARG A 103 -3.74 -7.18 -23.46
CA ARG A 103 -3.51 -7.33 -24.90
C ARG A 103 -2.08 -6.97 -25.32
N TRP A 104 -1.46 -5.99 -24.65
CA TRP A 104 -0.10 -5.58 -24.95
C TRP A 104 0.89 -6.65 -24.51
N TRP A 105 0.70 -7.21 -23.31
CA TRP A 105 1.51 -8.32 -22.82
C TRP A 105 1.33 -9.58 -23.68
N LEU A 106 0.09 -9.91 -24.05
CA LEU A 106 -0.22 -11.03 -24.93
C LEU A 106 0.46 -10.89 -26.31
N ASP A 107 0.48 -9.69 -26.88
CA ASP A 107 1.17 -9.43 -28.15
C ASP A 107 2.70 -9.61 -28.01
N VAL A 108 3.28 -9.16 -26.90
CA VAL A 108 4.69 -9.36 -26.58
C VAL A 108 5.02 -10.85 -26.38
N LEU A 109 4.14 -11.63 -25.74
CA LEU A 109 4.31 -13.09 -25.65
C LEU A 109 4.22 -13.79 -27.02
N ARG A 110 3.42 -13.25 -27.94
CA ARG A 110 3.24 -13.81 -29.29
C ARG A 110 4.39 -13.42 -30.23
N ASN A 111 4.89 -12.20 -30.15
CA ASN A 111 5.82 -11.64 -31.15
C ASN A 111 7.23 -11.33 -30.59
N GLY A 112 7.44 -11.45 -29.28
CA GLY A 112 8.73 -11.15 -28.64
C GLY A 112 9.16 -9.70 -28.87
N GLN A 113 10.44 -9.51 -29.21
CA GLN A 113 11.03 -8.19 -29.51
C GLN A 113 10.40 -7.49 -30.72
N ASP A 114 9.74 -8.25 -31.60
CA ASP A 114 9.09 -7.69 -32.79
C ASP A 114 7.71 -7.08 -32.48
N SER A 115 7.21 -7.20 -31.24
CA SER A 115 5.97 -6.56 -30.82
C SER A 115 6.11 -5.04 -30.79
N ALA A 116 5.07 -4.33 -31.24
CA ALA A 116 4.96 -2.88 -31.08
C ALA A 116 4.97 -2.43 -29.61
N TYR A 117 4.66 -3.35 -28.68
CA TYR A 117 4.64 -3.10 -27.24
C TYR A 117 5.88 -3.65 -26.52
N ALA A 118 6.87 -4.23 -27.23
CA ALA A 118 8.08 -4.77 -26.60
C ALA A 118 8.86 -3.71 -25.81
N SER A 119 8.87 -2.47 -26.30
CA SER A 119 9.52 -1.33 -25.63
C SER A 119 8.68 -0.71 -24.50
N PHE A 120 7.39 -1.03 -24.41
CA PHE A 120 6.52 -0.51 -23.35
C PHE A 120 6.85 -1.10 -21.99
N PHE A 121 7.31 -2.35 -21.97
CA PHE A 121 7.65 -3.09 -20.76
C PHE A 121 9.16 -3.09 -20.50
N ASP A 122 9.54 -3.10 -19.24
CA ASP A 122 10.94 -3.19 -18.82
C ASP A 122 11.39 -4.66 -18.80
N ILE A 123 11.82 -5.14 -19.98
CA ILE A 123 12.29 -6.50 -20.23
C ILE A 123 13.79 -6.48 -20.55
N ASP A 124 14.57 -7.26 -19.81
CA ASP A 124 15.94 -7.60 -20.16
C ASP A 124 15.95 -8.72 -21.21
N TRP A 125 16.09 -8.31 -22.46
CA TRP A 125 16.11 -9.19 -23.63
C TRP A 125 17.43 -9.94 -23.83
N THR A 126 18.49 -9.52 -23.14
CA THR A 126 19.83 -10.13 -23.20
C THR A 126 20.31 -10.50 -21.80
N PRO A 127 19.57 -11.35 -21.06
CA PRO A 127 19.90 -11.69 -19.69
C PRO A 127 21.16 -12.58 -19.64
N LEU A 128 21.78 -12.66 -18.46
CA LEU A 128 22.99 -13.47 -18.24
C LEU A 128 22.85 -14.94 -18.68
N ARG A 129 21.64 -15.50 -18.56
CA ARG A 129 21.35 -16.85 -19.04
C ARG A 129 21.16 -16.82 -20.56
N LYS A 130 22.20 -17.20 -21.33
CA LYS A 130 22.17 -17.24 -22.81
C LYS A 130 20.95 -17.96 -23.41
N GLY A 131 20.46 -19.03 -22.78
CA GLY A 131 19.26 -19.76 -23.23
C GLY A 131 17.93 -18.99 -23.09
N LEU A 132 17.96 -17.80 -22.48
CA LEU A 132 16.84 -16.87 -22.36
C LEU A 132 17.01 -15.64 -23.25
N SER A 133 18.10 -15.55 -24.03
CA SER A 133 18.31 -14.46 -24.97
C SER A 133 17.16 -14.39 -25.99
N GLY A 134 16.59 -13.19 -26.16
CA GLY A 134 15.44 -12.97 -27.02
C GLY A 134 14.12 -13.56 -26.51
N LYS A 135 14.05 -14.02 -25.25
CA LYS A 135 12.87 -14.67 -24.68
C LYS A 135 12.47 -14.09 -23.33
N ILE A 136 11.19 -14.25 -22.99
CA ILE A 136 10.63 -13.89 -21.69
C ILE A 136 10.52 -15.13 -20.81
N LEU A 137 11.02 -15.08 -19.58
CA LEU A 137 10.79 -16.17 -18.63
C LEU A 137 9.36 -16.09 -18.07
N LEU A 138 8.57 -17.16 -18.22
CA LEU A 138 7.24 -17.28 -17.62
C LEU A 138 7.27 -18.36 -16.52
N PRO A 139 7.41 -17.96 -15.23
CA PRO A 139 7.49 -18.89 -14.10
C PRO A 139 6.10 -19.38 -13.67
N VAL A 140 5.38 -20.06 -14.57
CA VAL A 140 3.97 -20.45 -14.38
C VAL A 140 3.74 -21.94 -14.11
N LEU A 141 4.78 -22.78 -14.27
CA LEU A 141 4.64 -24.23 -14.12
C LEU A 141 4.65 -24.63 -12.64
N GLY A 142 3.86 -25.64 -12.29
CA GLY A 142 3.75 -26.19 -10.93
C GLY A 142 4.84 -27.20 -10.56
N ASP A 143 5.55 -27.72 -11.56
CA ASP A 143 6.65 -28.69 -11.43
C ASP A 143 7.72 -28.39 -12.50
N TYR A 144 8.79 -29.19 -12.54
CA TYR A 144 9.83 -29.10 -13.57
C TYR A 144 9.27 -29.36 -14.98
N TYR A 145 9.72 -28.57 -15.95
CA TYR A 145 9.26 -28.60 -17.34
C TYR A 145 9.12 -30.01 -17.93
N ALA A 146 10.16 -30.85 -17.82
CA ALA A 146 10.13 -32.21 -18.35
C ALA A 146 8.98 -33.05 -17.77
N ARG A 147 8.75 -32.97 -16.45
CA ARG A 147 7.67 -33.72 -15.78
C ARG A 147 6.29 -33.21 -16.20
N VAL A 148 6.14 -31.90 -16.32
CA VAL A 148 4.89 -31.27 -16.79
C VAL A 148 4.58 -31.72 -18.22
N LEU A 149 5.58 -31.74 -19.09
CA LEU A 149 5.46 -32.17 -20.48
C LEU A 149 5.12 -33.67 -20.57
N GLU A 150 5.82 -34.52 -19.83
CA GLU A 150 5.59 -35.98 -19.80
C GLU A 150 4.22 -36.37 -19.23
N LYS A 151 3.71 -35.60 -18.25
CA LYS A 151 2.34 -35.75 -17.72
C LYS A 151 1.26 -35.22 -18.68
N ARG A 152 1.64 -34.60 -19.81
CA ARG A 152 0.74 -33.94 -20.77
C ARG A 152 -0.15 -32.87 -20.13
N GLU A 153 0.39 -32.18 -19.14
CA GLU A 153 -0.27 -31.01 -18.56
C GLU A 153 -0.14 -29.78 -19.48
N LEU A 154 0.86 -29.79 -20.38
CA LEU A 154 1.02 -28.83 -21.48
C LEU A 154 0.45 -29.42 -22.76
N ASN A 155 -0.44 -28.69 -23.43
CA ASN A 155 -1.00 -29.11 -24.71
C ASN A 155 -1.07 -27.93 -25.69
N LEU A 156 -0.88 -28.22 -26.97
CA LEU A 156 -1.22 -27.35 -28.08
C LEU A 156 -2.73 -27.47 -28.35
N GLU A 157 -3.39 -26.33 -28.52
CA GLU A 157 -4.81 -26.19 -28.78
C GLU A 157 -5.07 -25.27 -29.97
N LEU A 158 -6.23 -25.45 -30.60
CA LEU A 158 -6.73 -24.60 -31.66
C LEU A 158 -7.67 -23.54 -31.09
N GLY A 159 -7.54 -22.30 -31.59
CA GLY A 159 -8.45 -21.19 -31.30
C GLY A 159 -8.86 -20.45 -32.57
N GLU A 160 -9.89 -19.62 -32.44
CA GLU A 160 -10.37 -18.78 -33.54
C GLU A 160 -9.29 -17.86 -34.13
N ASP A 161 -8.29 -17.49 -33.33
CA ASP A 161 -7.25 -16.52 -33.67
C ASP A 161 -5.84 -17.12 -33.78
N GLY A 162 -5.69 -18.44 -33.71
CA GLY A 162 -4.41 -19.12 -33.87
C GLY A 162 -4.25 -20.39 -33.04
N PHE A 163 -3.01 -20.87 -32.94
CA PHE A 163 -2.62 -21.93 -32.02
C PHE A 163 -2.33 -21.37 -30.62
N TRP A 164 -2.60 -22.18 -29.60
CA TRP A 164 -2.44 -21.83 -28.20
C TRP A 164 -1.76 -22.95 -27.44
N VAL A 165 -0.99 -22.62 -26.40
CA VAL A 165 -0.47 -23.56 -25.42
C VAL A 165 -1.34 -23.47 -24.17
N SER A 166 -2.01 -24.57 -23.80
CA SER A 166 -2.76 -24.67 -22.56
C SER A 166 -1.94 -25.32 -21.45
N TYR A 167 -2.13 -24.82 -20.23
CA TYR A 167 -1.62 -25.40 -19.00
C TYR A 167 -2.63 -25.12 -17.88
N TYR A 168 -3.46 -26.12 -17.57
CA TYR A 168 -4.63 -25.97 -16.71
C TYR A 168 -5.54 -24.80 -17.18
N ASP A 169 -5.69 -23.76 -16.36
CA ASP A 169 -6.48 -22.56 -16.65
C ASP A 169 -5.75 -21.53 -17.53
N LYS A 170 -4.44 -21.70 -17.75
CA LYS A 170 -3.64 -20.77 -18.54
C LYS A 170 -3.67 -21.11 -20.02
N ARG A 171 -3.80 -20.08 -20.85
CA ARG A 171 -3.83 -20.20 -22.32
C ARG A 171 -2.87 -19.17 -22.94
N LEU A 172 -1.72 -19.63 -23.42
CA LEU A 172 -0.61 -18.80 -23.89
C LEU A 172 -0.50 -18.83 -25.43
N PRO A 173 -0.18 -17.70 -26.09
CA PRO A 173 -0.21 -17.63 -27.55
C PRO A 173 0.98 -18.37 -28.16
N VAL A 174 0.76 -19.12 -29.23
CA VAL A 174 1.87 -19.62 -30.04
C VAL A 174 2.36 -18.50 -30.96
N ASN A 175 3.68 -18.31 -31.04
CA ASN A 175 4.26 -17.24 -31.82
C ASN A 175 3.91 -17.37 -33.32
N THR A 176 3.98 -16.25 -34.03
CA THR A 176 3.55 -16.15 -35.43
C THR A 176 4.37 -17.10 -36.33
N GLY A 177 5.67 -17.27 -36.08
CA GLY A 177 6.55 -18.15 -36.86
C GLY A 177 6.20 -19.64 -36.73
N SER A 178 6.05 -20.14 -35.51
CA SER A 178 5.60 -21.51 -35.23
C SER A 178 4.20 -21.75 -35.77
N SER A 179 3.26 -20.83 -35.52
CA SER A 179 1.88 -20.92 -36.01
C SER A 179 1.83 -21.03 -37.53
N ARG A 180 2.60 -20.19 -38.23
CA ARG A 180 2.72 -20.22 -39.68
C ARG A 180 3.32 -21.53 -40.20
N THR A 181 4.36 -22.03 -39.53
CA THR A 181 5.02 -23.29 -39.90
C THR A 181 4.05 -24.48 -39.79
N ILE A 182 3.31 -24.57 -38.67
CA ILE A 182 2.30 -25.61 -38.45
C ILE A 182 1.19 -25.50 -39.49
N LEU A 183 0.60 -24.31 -39.66
CA LEU A 183 -0.51 -24.10 -40.59
C LEU A 183 -0.09 -24.40 -42.04
N THR A 184 1.10 -23.98 -42.46
CA THR A 184 1.61 -24.26 -43.82
C THR A 184 1.71 -25.77 -44.05
N GLY A 185 2.29 -26.52 -43.10
CA GLY A 185 2.36 -27.98 -43.20
C GLY A 185 0.99 -28.66 -43.24
N TRP A 186 0.02 -28.15 -42.47
CA TRP A 186 -1.35 -28.65 -42.49
C TRP A 186 -2.06 -28.38 -43.82
N LEU A 187 -1.95 -27.16 -44.35
CA LEU A 187 -2.55 -26.76 -45.62
C LEU A 187 -1.91 -27.52 -46.80
N GLU A 188 -0.61 -27.80 -46.77
CA GLU A 188 0.06 -28.64 -47.78
C GLU A 188 -0.47 -30.07 -47.81
N LYS A 189 -0.77 -30.65 -46.63
CA LYS A 189 -1.39 -31.98 -46.53
C LYS A 189 -2.85 -31.96 -46.99
N LEU A 190 -3.63 -30.97 -46.55
CA LEU A 190 -5.05 -30.83 -46.87
C LEU A 190 -5.30 -30.52 -48.35
N SER A 191 -4.46 -29.68 -48.97
CA SER A 191 -4.56 -29.34 -50.41
C SER A 191 -4.40 -30.55 -51.34
N LYS A 192 -3.80 -31.64 -50.84
CA LYS A 192 -3.61 -32.90 -51.57
C LYS A 192 -4.70 -33.95 -51.30
N LYS A 193 -5.57 -33.73 -50.30
CA LYS A 193 -6.38 -34.82 -49.70
C LYS A 193 -7.87 -34.54 -49.51
N CYS A 194 -8.34 -33.29 -49.54
CA CYS A 194 -9.76 -32.99 -49.22
C CYS A 194 -10.50 -32.29 -50.37
N GLU A 195 -11.84 -32.37 -50.37
CA GLU A 195 -12.70 -31.69 -51.35
C GLU A 195 -12.57 -30.15 -51.30
N ALA A 196 -12.23 -29.59 -50.14
CA ALA A 196 -11.97 -28.16 -49.96
C ALA A 196 -10.60 -27.69 -50.52
N ALA A 197 -9.88 -28.53 -51.28
CA ALA A 197 -8.52 -28.29 -51.77
C ALA A 197 -8.31 -26.90 -52.40
N THR A 198 -9.31 -26.36 -53.11
CA THR A 198 -9.21 -25.03 -53.76
C THR A 198 -9.13 -23.89 -52.74
N GLU A 199 -9.91 -23.93 -51.66
CA GLU A 199 -9.86 -22.89 -50.61
C GLU A 199 -8.63 -23.06 -49.71
N THR A 200 -8.25 -24.31 -49.44
CA THR A 200 -7.02 -24.65 -48.74
C THR A 200 -5.79 -24.16 -49.52
N ALA A 201 -5.78 -24.31 -50.85
CA ALA A 201 -4.73 -23.82 -51.74
C ALA A 201 -4.64 -22.29 -51.71
N LYS A 202 -5.78 -21.57 -51.73
CA LYS A 202 -5.78 -20.10 -51.56
C LYS A 202 -5.13 -19.67 -50.25
N SER A 203 -5.45 -20.34 -49.13
CA SER A 203 -4.82 -20.05 -47.84
C SER A 203 -3.32 -20.37 -47.85
N LEU A 204 -2.93 -21.47 -48.50
CA LEU A 204 -1.54 -21.86 -48.66
C LEU A 204 -0.74 -20.86 -49.52
N ASP A 205 -1.33 -20.38 -50.61
CA ASP A 205 -0.72 -19.40 -51.52
C ASP A 205 -0.48 -18.07 -50.82
N LEU A 206 -1.40 -17.63 -49.96
CA LEU A 206 -1.19 -16.45 -49.10
C LEU A 206 0.05 -16.62 -48.23
N LEU A 207 0.23 -17.79 -47.60
CA LEU A 207 1.41 -18.09 -46.76
C LEU A 207 2.69 -18.31 -47.58
N LYS A 208 2.61 -18.71 -48.85
CA LYS A 208 3.77 -18.96 -49.72
C LYS A 208 4.23 -17.71 -50.48
N GLY A 209 3.34 -16.77 -50.77
CA GLY A 209 3.60 -15.55 -51.56
C GLY A 209 4.45 -14.47 -50.87
N THR A 210 5.19 -14.80 -49.81
CA THR A 210 6.07 -13.86 -49.12
C THR A 210 7.53 -14.28 -49.29
N ASP A 211 8.30 -13.55 -50.08
CA ASP A 211 9.71 -13.82 -50.32
C ASP A 211 10.61 -13.34 -49.16
N GLY A 212 10.23 -13.51 -47.89
CA GLY A 212 11.03 -13.15 -46.70
C GLY A 212 11.56 -11.70 -46.62
N ARG A 213 11.18 -10.85 -47.58
CA ARG A 213 11.61 -9.45 -47.79
C ARG A 213 10.51 -8.45 -47.43
N THR A 214 9.30 -8.94 -47.16
CA THR A 214 8.17 -8.15 -46.67
C THR A 214 8.29 -8.00 -45.15
N GLY A 215 8.13 -6.79 -44.62
CA GLY A 215 8.26 -6.52 -43.18
C GLY A 215 7.34 -7.41 -42.33
N LYS A 216 7.78 -7.76 -41.12
CA LYS A 216 7.15 -8.75 -40.21
C LYS A 216 5.68 -8.46 -39.86
N GLU A 217 5.26 -7.20 -39.88
CA GLU A 217 3.86 -6.80 -39.63
C GLU A 217 2.92 -7.31 -40.74
N LYS A 218 3.38 -7.29 -41.99
CA LYS A 218 2.66 -7.91 -43.11
C LYS A 218 2.57 -9.43 -42.96
N ASP A 219 3.60 -10.08 -42.41
CA ASP A 219 3.57 -11.53 -42.21
C ASP A 219 2.51 -11.96 -41.17
N ALA A 220 2.33 -11.17 -40.10
CA ALA A 220 1.27 -11.40 -39.12
C ALA A 220 -0.13 -11.21 -39.73
N ASP A 221 -0.32 -10.17 -40.57
CA ASP A 221 -1.58 -9.96 -41.29
C ASP A 221 -1.90 -11.07 -42.28
N ILE A 222 -0.90 -11.53 -43.02
CA ILE A 222 -1.02 -12.64 -43.96
C ILE A 222 -1.40 -13.92 -43.21
N PHE A 223 -0.74 -14.21 -42.09
CA PHE A 223 -1.12 -15.33 -41.23
C PHE A 223 -2.58 -15.21 -40.76
N ARG A 224 -3.01 -14.04 -40.29
CA ARG A 224 -4.41 -13.83 -39.86
C ARG A 224 -5.41 -14.08 -40.99
N GLN A 225 -5.11 -13.65 -42.22
CA GLN A 225 -5.97 -13.90 -43.38
C GLN A 225 -6.04 -15.39 -43.73
N ALA A 226 -4.89 -16.07 -43.80
CA ALA A 226 -4.80 -17.51 -44.05
C ALA A 226 -5.53 -18.31 -42.95
N TRP A 227 -5.34 -17.92 -41.68
CA TRP A 227 -5.99 -18.53 -40.52
C TRP A 227 -7.51 -18.37 -40.58
N LYS A 228 -8.04 -17.20 -40.92
CA LYS A 228 -9.49 -16.99 -41.08
C LYS A 228 -10.10 -17.96 -42.10
N ILE A 229 -9.43 -18.19 -43.22
CA ILE A 229 -9.88 -19.16 -44.23
C ILE A 229 -9.86 -20.58 -43.64
N PHE A 230 -8.75 -20.97 -43.01
CA PHE A 230 -8.63 -22.29 -42.36
C PHE A 230 -9.67 -22.50 -41.26
N TRP A 231 -9.88 -21.52 -40.38
CA TRP A 231 -10.82 -21.59 -39.27
C TRP A 231 -12.26 -21.72 -39.76
N ARG A 232 -12.62 -20.99 -40.81
CA ARG A 232 -13.91 -21.16 -41.49
C ARG A 232 -14.07 -22.60 -42.00
N LEU A 233 -13.06 -23.13 -42.69
CA LEU A 233 -13.07 -24.52 -43.17
C LEU A 233 -13.16 -25.53 -42.03
N TYR A 234 -12.46 -25.32 -40.92
CA TYR A 234 -12.57 -26.14 -39.71
C TYR A 234 -14.00 -26.14 -39.12
N GLY A 235 -14.68 -24.99 -39.20
CA GLY A 235 -16.07 -24.82 -38.78
C GLY A 235 -17.08 -25.47 -39.73
N THR A 236 -16.82 -25.50 -41.04
CA THR A 236 -17.81 -25.91 -42.06
C THR A 236 -17.55 -27.29 -42.69
N SER A 237 -16.32 -27.80 -42.66
CA SER A 237 -15.93 -29.10 -43.25
C SER A 237 -15.58 -30.12 -42.15
N PRO A 238 -16.36 -31.21 -42.00
CA PRO A 238 -16.05 -32.29 -41.07
C PRO A 238 -14.69 -32.95 -41.32
N GLU A 239 -14.28 -33.06 -42.59
CA GLU A 239 -13.00 -33.65 -43.01
C GLU A 239 -11.81 -32.82 -42.53
N VAL A 240 -11.85 -31.49 -42.75
CA VAL A 240 -10.81 -30.57 -42.29
C VAL A 240 -10.73 -30.58 -40.76
N ARG A 241 -11.89 -30.63 -40.08
CA ARG A 241 -11.96 -30.72 -38.62
C ARG A 241 -11.30 -32.00 -38.09
N GLN A 242 -11.64 -33.15 -38.67
CA GLN A 242 -11.09 -34.44 -38.27
C GLN A 242 -9.57 -34.48 -38.48
N PHE A 243 -9.11 -34.04 -39.66
CA PHE A 243 -7.68 -33.92 -39.96
C PHE A 243 -6.95 -33.04 -38.93
N ALA A 244 -7.49 -31.86 -38.62
CA ALA A 244 -6.88 -30.94 -37.67
C ALA A 244 -6.80 -31.53 -36.25
N LEU A 245 -7.82 -32.27 -35.81
CA LEU A 245 -7.81 -32.97 -34.52
C LEU A 245 -6.77 -34.10 -34.47
N GLU A 246 -6.61 -34.86 -35.54
CA GLU A 246 -5.60 -35.93 -35.64
C GLU A 246 -4.17 -35.37 -35.64
N GLU A 247 -3.91 -34.32 -36.43
CA GLU A 247 -2.61 -33.66 -36.44
C GLU A 247 -2.29 -32.99 -35.10
N LEU A 248 -3.29 -32.39 -34.44
CA LEU A 248 -3.12 -31.82 -33.10
C LEU A 248 -2.81 -32.90 -32.05
N HIS A 249 -3.50 -34.05 -32.13
CA HIS A 249 -3.22 -35.21 -31.28
C HIS A 249 -1.78 -35.71 -31.49
N SER A 250 -1.33 -35.80 -32.75
CA SER A 250 0.04 -36.19 -33.08
C SER A 250 1.08 -35.19 -32.56
N LEU A 251 0.84 -33.88 -32.70
CA LEU A 251 1.73 -32.84 -32.18
C LEU A 251 1.86 -32.90 -30.65
N ASN A 252 0.77 -33.18 -29.94
CA ASN A 252 0.72 -33.25 -28.48
C ASN A 252 1.32 -34.52 -27.88
N GLY A 253 1.67 -35.51 -28.70
CA GLY A 253 2.24 -36.78 -28.27
C GLY A 253 1.30 -37.65 -27.42
N GLN A 254 1.84 -38.77 -26.93
CA GLN A 254 1.13 -39.78 -26.15
C GLN A 254 1.69 -39.89 -24.73
N ALA A 255 0.80 -40.08 -23.76
CA ALA A 255 1.19 -40.21 -22.36
C ALA A 255 2.03 -41.48 -22.16
N GLY A 256 3.12 -41.37 -21.39
CA GLY A 256 4.04 -42.48 -21.15
C GLY A 256 4.96 -42.84 -22.33
N GLN A 257 4.94 -42.06 -23.42
CA GLN A 257 5.85 -42.24 -24.57
C GLN A 257 6.64 -40.94 -24.86
N PRO A 258 7.75 -40.68 -24.14
CA PRO A 258 8.50 -39.42 -24.24
C PRO A 258 8.95 -39.06 -25.67
N ASP A 259 9.30 -40.05 -26.49
CA ASP A 259 9.75 -39.84 -27.87
C ASP A 259 8.69 -39.18 -28.76
N THR A 260 7.40 -39.32 -28.41
CA THR A 260 6.30 -38.70 -29.15
C THR A 260 6.10 -37.21 -28.81
N LEU A 261 6.68 -36.73 -27.72
CA LEU A 261 6.56 -35.33 -27.25
C LEU A 261 7.57 -34.39 -27.91
N VAL A 262 8.51 -34.91 -28.72
CA VAL A 262 9.58 -34.14 -29.37
C VAL A 262 9.03 -33.02 -30.24
N LEU A 263 7.89 -33.22 -30.90
CA LEU A 263 7.26 -32.19 -31.73
C LEU A 263 6.72 -31.04 -30.87
N LEU A 264 5.98 -31.35 -29.81
CA LEU A 264 5.50 -30.35 -28.85
C LEU A 264 6.66 -29.60 -28.20
N ASP A 265 7.71 -30.31 -27.76
CA ASP A 265 8.89 -29.70 -27.16
C ASP A 265 9.57 -28.70 -28.11
N ARG A 266 9.71 -29.04 -29.40
CA ARG A 266 10.23 -28.12 -30.40
C ARG A 266 9.35 -26.89 -30.59
N VAL A 267 8.02 -27.06 -30.60
CA VAL A 267 7.09 -25.93 -30.66
C VAL A 267 7.28 -25.05 -29.43
N LEU A 268 7.25 -25.60 -28.22
CA LEU A 268 7.44 -24.87 -26.97
C LEU A 268 8.81 -24.17 -26.90
N ALA A 269 9.87 -24.82 -27.37
CA ALA A 269 11.21 -24.26 -27.43
C ALA A 269 11.36 -23.14 -28.46
N ALA A 270 10.48 -23.03 -29.46
CA ALA A 270 10.52 -21.95 -30.44
C ALA A 270 9.83 -20.66 -29.96
N GLN A 271 9.08 -20.70 -28.86
CA GLN A 271 8.27 -19.56 -28.39
C GLN A 271 9.09 -18.34 -27.99
N ALA A 272 8.48 -17.15 -28.06
CA ALA A 272 9.06 -15.89 -27.59
C ALA A 272 9.14 -15.82 -26.05
N TYR A 273 8.57 -16.81 -25.38
CA TYR A 273 8.70 -17.05 -23.96
C TYR A 273 9.28 -18.43 -23.68
N ARG A 274 9.78 -18.60 -22.46
CA ARG A 274 10.24 -19.86 -21.91
C ARG A 274 9.44 -20.17 -20.65
N LEU A 275 8.70 -21.27 -20.68
CA LEU A 275 7.98 -21.77 -19.51
C LEU A 275 8.96 -22.32 -18.49
N ALA A 276 8.76 -21.97 -17.23
CA ALA A 276 9.60 -22.42 -16.13
C ALA A 276 8.80 -22.77 -14.90
N TYR A 277 9.38 -23.64 -14.06
CA TYR A 277 8.89 -23.90 -12.72
C TYR A 277 8.84 -22.58 -11.94
N TRP A 278 7.74 -22.32 -11.24
CA TRP A 278 7.50 -21.02 -10.60
C TRP A 278 8.63 -20.58 -9.64
N ARG A 279 9.35 -21.54 -9.04
CA ARG A 279 10.51 -21.27 -8.17
C ARG A 279 11.72 -20.70 -8.90
N ALA A 280 11.80 -20.79 -10.22
CA ALA A 280 12.88 -20.17 -10.99
C ALA A 280 12.78 -18.64 -11.05
N ALA A 281 11.62 -18.05 -10.69
CA ALA A 281 11.37 -16.61 -10.76
C ALA A 281 12.39 -15.78 -9.97
N SER A 282 12.77 -16.20 -8.76
CA SER A 282 13.68 -15.44 -7.89
C SER A 282 15.11 -15.32 -8.43
N GLU A 283 15.48 -16.15 -9.41
CA GLU A 283 16.84 -16.26 -9.95
C GLU A 283 16.95 -15.79 -11.40
N GLU A 284 15.91 -16.02 -12.21
CA GLU A 284 16.02 -15.94 -13.67
C GLU A 284 15.02 -14.99 -14.33
N ILE A 285 14.10 -14.38 -13.57
CA ILE A 285 13.13 -13.46 -14.15
C ILE A 285 13.84 -12.31 -14.85
N ASN A 286 13.42 -12.01 -16.07
CA ASN A 286 14.08 -11.04 -16.94
C ASN A 286 13.18 -9.88 -17.32
N TYR A 287 12.15 -9.59 -16.53
CA TYR A 287 11.40 -8.35 -16.62
C TYR A 287 11.26 -7.73 -15.24
N ARG A 288 11.25 -6.40 -15.15
CA ARG A 288 11.07 -5.72 -13.86
C ARG A 288 9.63 -5.90 -13.40
N ARG A 289 9.47 -6.33 -12.16
CA ARG A 289 8.17 -6.53 -11.52
C ARG A 289 7.81 -5.38 -10.58
N PHE A 290 6.52 -5.30 -10.20
CA PHE A 290 6.14 -4.62 -8.97
C PHE A 290 6.46 -5.52 -7.78
N PHE A 291 7.49 -5.15 -7.02
CA PHE A 291 8.08 -5.99 -5.97
C PHE A 291 8.43 -7.40 -6.48
N ASP A 292 7.97 -8.45 -5.80
CA ASP A 292 8.17 -9.86 -6.12
C ASP A 292 6.93 -10.51 -6.78
N ILE A 293 5.96 -9.71 -7.23
CA ILE A 293 4.71 -10.21 -7.84
C ILE A 293 4.93 -10.45 -9.35
N ASN A 294 4.93 -11.72 -9.76
CA ASN A 294 5.23 -12.12 -11.14
C ASN A 294 4.14 -11.68 -12.13
N GLU A 295 2.92 -11.53 -11.64
CA GLU A 295 1.73 -11.14 -12.40
C GLU A 295 1.66 -9.63 -12.69
N LEU A 296 2.66 -8.84 -12.27
CA LEU A 296 2.73 -7.40 -12.53
C LEU A 296 4.06 -7.04 -13.20
N VAL A 297 3.99 -6.65 -14.48
CA VAL A 297 5.16 -6.23 -15.28
C VAL A 297 5.25 -4.71 -15.31
N SER A 298 6.45 -4.19 -15.11
CA SER A 298 6.66 -2.74 -15.06
C SER A 298 6.73 -2.11 -16.44
N LEU A 299 6.17 -0.91 -16.54
CA LEU A 299 6.24 -0.05 -17.72
C LEU A 299 7.51 0.79 -17.73
N ARG A 300 7.94 1.15 -18.94
CA ARG A 300 9.00 2.13 -19.22
C ARG A 300 8.41 3.53 -19.37
N ILE A 301 7.77 4.03 -18.31
CA ILE A 301 7.01 5.29 -18.35
C ILE A 301 7.89 6.53 -18.61
N GLU A 302 9.22 6.39 -18.49
CA GLU A 302 10.17 7.41 -18.91
C GLU A 302 10.10 7.72 -20.41
N ASP A 303 9.74 6.72 -21.24
CA ASP A 303 9.50 6.88 -22.67
C ASP A 303 8.21 7.70 -22.91
N GLU A 304 8.31 8.73 -23.74
CA GLU A 304 7.20 9.64 -24.04
C GLU A 304 6.03 8.94 -24.71
N ASN A 305 6.29 8.01 -25.63
CA ASN A 305 5.23 7.27 -26.32
C ASN A 305 4.46 6.36 -25.36
N VAL A 306 5.18 5.72 -24.42
CA VAL A 306 4.56 4.89 -23.37
C VAL A 306 3.71 5.75 -22.44
N PHE A 307 4.24 6.90 -22.01
CA PHE A 307 3.51 7.86 -21.19
C PHE A 307 2.24 8.35 -21.88
N ASP A 308 2.35 8.87 -23.11
CA ASP A 308 1.22 9.43 -23.85
C ASP A 308 0.14 8.37 -24.10
N THR A 309 0.54 7.16 -24.52
CA THR A 309 -0.40 6.08 -24.80
C THR A 309 -1.15 5.63 -23.53
N THR A 310 -0.44 5.46 -22.42
CA THR A 310 -1.03 5.00 -21.15
C THR A 310 -1.86 6.07 -20.44
N HIS A 311 -1.54 7.35 -20.64
CA HIS A 311 -2.22 8.45 -19.94
C HIS A 311 -3.29 9.15 -20.79
N ALA A 312 -3.39 8.87 -22.09
CA ALA A 312 -4.34 9.52 -23.00
C ALA A 312 -5.78 9.53 -22.47
N PHE A 313 -6.26 8.41 -21.93
CA PHE A 313 -7.63 8.31 -21.43
C PHE A 313 -7.85 9.14 -20.17
N ILE A 314 -6.96 9.06 -19.18
CA ILE A 314 -7.10 9.85 -17.95
C ILE A 314 -6.94 11.36 -18.19
N PHE A 315 -6.12 11.77 -19.17
CA PHE A 315 -6.04 13.17 -19.58
C PHE A 315 -7.35 13.66 -20.17
N ARG A 316 -8.03 12.83 -20.98
CA ARG A 316 -9.37 13.16 -21.48
C ARG A 316 -10.36 13.37 -20.33
N LEU A 317 -10.36 12.48 -19.33
CA LEU A 317 -11.22 12.62 -18.15
C LEU A 317 -10.95 13.92 -17.38
N ALA A 318 -9.68 14.29 -17.23
CA ALA A 318 -9.28 15.55 -16.60
C ALA A 318 -9.67 16.78 -17.46
N GLU A 319 -9.49 16.70 -18.78
CA GLU A 319 -9.85 17.76 -19.73
C GLU A 319 -11.35 18.04 -19.79
N GLU A 320 -12.17 17.00 -19.70
CA GLU A 320 -13.63 17.06 -19.61
C GLU A 320 -14.13 17.44 -18.19
N GLY A 321 -13.20 17.64 -17.24
CA GLY A 321 -13.50 17.98 -15.85
C GLY A 321 -14.31 16.89 -15.12
N LEU A 322 -14.16 15.63 -15.52
CA LEU A 322 -14.75 14.46 -14.86
C LEU A 322 -13.91 14.02 -13.66
N VAL A 323 -12.61 14.30 -13.70
CA VAL A 323 -11.65 14.09 -12.62
C VAL A 323 -11.02 15.44 -12.25
N THR A 324 -10.81 15.67 -10.97
CA THR A 324 -10.31 16.97 -10.44
C THR A 324 -8.96 16.87 -9.75
N GLY A 325 -8.44 15.66 -9.55
CA GLY A 325 -7.09 15.44 -9.05
C GLY A 325 -6.60 14.01 -9.31
N PHE A 326 -5.29 13.78 -9.19
CA PHE A 326 -4.69 12.46 -9.27
C PHE A 326 -3.93 12.07 -7.98
N ARG A 327 -4.08 10.80 -7.59
CA ARG A 327 -3.15 10.13 -6.67
C ARG A 327 -2.27 9.20 -7.49
N ILE A 328 -0.96 9.35 -7.37
CA ILE A 328 0.02 8.53 -8.10
C ILE A 328 0.39 7.32 -7.25
N ASP A 329 0.08 6.13 -7.74
CA ASP A 329 0.54 4.86 -7.15
C ASP A 329 2.04 4.66 -7.33
N HIS A 330 2.71 4.17 -6.28
CA HIS A 330 4.08 3.68 -6.30
C HIS A 330 5.07 4.52 -7.10
N ILE A 331 5.12 5.83 -6.83
CA ILE A 331 6.00 6.76 -7.56
C ILE A 331 7.49 6.39 -7.44
N ASP A 332 7.88 5.75 -6.34
CA ASP A 332 9.25 5.30 -6.09
C ASP A 332 9.65 4.08 -6.96
N GLY A 333 8.75 3.50 -7.75
CA GLY A 333 9.09 2.49 -8.76
C GLY A 333 9.58 3.06 -10.10
N LEU A 334 9.31 4.35 -10.35
CA LEU A 334 9.59 4.97 -11.66
C LEU A 334 11.10 5.20 -11.88
N HIS A 335 11.52 5.23 -13.14
CA HIS A 335 12.91 5.47 -13.51
C HIS A 335 13.35 6.90 -13.16
N ASP A 336 12.63 7.91 -13.67
CA ASP A 336 12.76 9.33 -13.30
C ASP A 336 11.40 9.89 -12.82
N PRO A 337 11.10 9.80 -11.50
CA PRO A 337 9.87 10.33 -10.93
C PRO A 337 9.65 11.82 -11.14
N GLN A 338 10.73 12.61 -11.16
CA GLN A 338 10.62 14.06 -11.32
C GLN A 338 10.22 14.40 -12.76
N ALA A 339 10.88 13.81 -13.75
CA ALA A 339 10.48 13.98 -15.16
C ALA A 339 9.03 13.57 -15.41
N TYR A 340 8.60 12.44 -14.82
CA TYR A 340 7.21 11.99 -14.90
C TYR A 340 6.23 13.04 -14.35
N LEU A 341 6.49 13.60 -13.16
CA LEU A 341 5.63 14.61 -12.55
C LEU A 341 5.62 15.92 -13.33
N GLU A 342 6.78 16.37 -13.84
CA GLU A 342 6.91 17.54 -14.71
C GLU A 342 6.07 17.37 -15.98
N ARG A 343 6.19 16.20 -16.65
CA ARG A 343 5.42 15.87 -17.86
C ARG A 343 3.91 15.83 -17.57
N LEU A 344 3.52 15.19 -16.46
CA LEU A 344 2.13 15.08 -16.01
C LEU A 344 1.51 16.47 -15.77
N GLN A 345 2.16 17.31 -14.99
CA GLN A 345 1.65 18.65 -14.67
C GLN A 345 1.62 19.56 -15.90
N ASN A 346 2.65 19.53 -16.76
CA ASN A 346 2.67 20.29 -18.01
C ASN A 346 1.50 19.92 -18.93
N ARG A 347 1.22 18.62 -19.07
CA ARG A 347 0.10 18.12 -19.90
C ARG A 347 -1.25 18.53 -19.34
N LEU A 348 -1.42 18.50 -18.01
CA LEU A 348 -2.66 18.90 -17.33
C LEU A 348 -2.90 20.40 -17.33
N ALA A 349 -1.84 21.20 -17.22
CA ALA A 349 -1.90 22.66 -17.32
C ALA A 349 -2.20 23.14 -18.75
N GLY A 350 -2.10 22.26 -19.76
CA GLY A 350 -2.30 22.60 -21.17
C GLY A 350 -1.34 23.69 -21.63
N ASN A 351 -0.06 23.61 -21.25
CA ASN A 351 0.97 24.63 -21.46
C ASN A 351 0.59 26.01 -20.84
N GLY A 352 0.09 26.01 -19.61
CA GLY A 352 -0.25 27.23 -18.86
C GLY A 352 -1.64 27.81 -19.15
N LYS A 353 -2.47 27.12 -19.94
CA LYS A 353 -3.86 27.54 -20.27
C LYS A 353 -4.88 27.25 -19.17
N ARG A 354 -4.52 26.44 -18.17
CA ARG A 354 -5.38 26.08 -17.03
C ARG A 354 -4.64 26.37 -15.73
N PRO A 355 -5.34 26.74 -14.63
CA PRO A 355 -4.72 26.66 -13.31
C PRO A 355 -4.31 25.21 -13.06
N GLY A 356 -3.23 25.00 -12.31
CA GLY A 356 -2.62 23.68 -12.08
C GLY A 356 -3.61 22.59 -11.64
N PHE A 357 -3.15 21.34 -11.60
CA PHE A 357 -3.99 20.18 -11.28
C PHE A 357 -3.55 19.56 -9.96
N TYR A 358 -4.51 19.20 -9.09
CA TYR A 358 -4.18 18.65 -7.77
C TYR A 358 -3.62 17.24 -7.92
N VAL A 359 -2.34 17.06 -7.61
CA VAL A 359 -1.63 15.77 -7.66
C VAL A 359 -0.98 15.49 -6.32
N VAL A 360 -1.21 14.30 -5.76
CA VAL A 360 -0.51 13.76 -4.60
C VAL A 360 0.15 12.43 -4.96
N ALA A 361 1.25 12.09 -4.31
CA ALA A 361 1.97 10.85 -4.58
C ALA A 361 1.90 9.89 -3.40
N GLU A 362 1.68 8.60 -3.66
CA GLU A 362 2.02 7.58 -2.68
C GLU A 362 3.53 7.49 -2.56
N LYS A 363 4.07 8.08 -1.49
CA LYS A 363 5.50 8.05 -1.18
C LYS A 363 5.68 7.91 0.32
N ILE A 364 6.44 6.90 0.73
CA ILE A 364 6.73 6.66 2.14
C ILE A 364 7.96 7.47 2.54
N LEU A 365 7.79 8.34 3.55
CA LEU A 365 8.87 9.16 4.10
C LEU A 365 9.45 8.50 5.35
N GLY A 366 10.76 8.28 5.33
CA GLY A 366 11.54 7.91 6.50
C GLY A 366 11.58 9.03 7.55
N SER A 367 12.13 8.71 8.73
CA SER A 367 12.19 9.68 9.83
C SER A 367 13.08 10.88 9.48
N GLY A 368 12.47 12.06 9.34
CA GLY A 368 13.18 13.29 8.97
C GLY A 368 13.49 13.40 7.48
N GLU A 369 12.98 12.50 6.65
CA GLU A 369 13.03 12.62 5.19
C GLU A 369 12.04 13.69 4.71
N GLU A 370 12.45 14.43 3.68
CA GLU A 370 11.62 15.43 3.00
C GLU A 370 11.42 15.02 1.53
N LEU A 371 10.25 15.36 0.97
CA LEU A 371 10.01 15.20 -0.46
C LEU A 371 11.06 15.95 -1.29
N PRO A 372 11.48 15.44 -2.46
CA PRO A 372 12.34 16.18 -3.36
C PRO A 372 11.73 17.54 -3.71
N ALA A 373 12.50 18.63 -3.58
CA ALA A 373 12.00 20.00 -3.76
C ALA A 373 11.48 20.29 -5.17
N GLY A 374 11.99 19.60 -6.19
CA GLY A 374 11.56 19.74 -7.59
C GLY A 374 10.26 19.00 -7.93
N TRP A 375 9.68 18.22 -7.01
CA TRP A 375 8.44 17.49 -7.28
C TRP A 375 7.23 18.42 -7.32
N GLN A 376 6.57 18.46 -8.47
CA GLN A 376 5.37 19.26 -8.69
C GLN A 376 4.10 18.54 -8.17
N VAL A 377 4.07 18.28 -6.86
CA VAL A 377 2.95 17.64 -6.15
C VAL A 377 2.52 18.48 -4.95
N TYR A 378 1.29 18.28 -4.50
CA TYR A 378 0.71 18.94 -3.33
C TYR A 378 1.04 18.21 -2.02
N GLY A 379 1.63 17.02 -2.11
CA GLY A 379 2.13 16.25 -0.98
C GLY A 379 2.03 14.74 -1.20
N THR A 380 1.93 14.01 -0.07
CA THR A 380 1.81 12.56 -0.05
C THR A 380 0.37 12.11 0.25
N THR A 381 0.17 10.80 0.24
CA THR A 381 -1.06 10.16 0.75
C THR A 381 -1.19 10.17 2.27
N GLY A 382 -0.21 10.68 3.03
CA GLY A 382 -0.38 11.03 4.44
C GLY A 382 0.09 10.00 5.48
N TYR A 383 0.87 8.99 5.11
CA TYR A 383 1.49 8.05 6.08
C TYR A 383 2.41 8.75 7.09
N ASP A 384 3.00 9.88 6.72
CA ASP A 384 3.81 10.71 7.60
C ASP A 384 2.96 11.35 8.72
N PHE A 385 1.75 11.82 8.40
CA PHE A 385 0.77 12.28 9.38
C PHE A 385 0.29 11.13 10.27
N LEU A 386 -0.08 9.99 9.66
CA LEU A 386 -0.54 8.79 10.36
C LEU A 386 0.45 8.39 11.47
N ASN A 387 1.72 8.28 11.11
CA ASN A 387 2.76 7.86 12.04
C ASN A 387 3.04 8.92 13.11
N ALA A 388 2.96 10.21 12.78
CA ALA A 388 3.11 11.29 13.74
C ALA A 388 1.97 11.32 14.77
N VAL A 389 0.71 11.28 14.32
CA VAL A 389 -0.45 11.35 15.19
C VAL A 389 -0.59 10.09 16.05
N ASN A 390 -0.28 8.91 15.52
CA ASN A 390 -0.27 7.67 16.30
C ASN A 390 0.74 7.73 17.45
N LYS A 391 1.98 8.20 17.17
CA LYS A 391 3.05 8.35 18.19
C LYS A 391 2.71 9.37 19.29
N LEU A 392 1.76 10.28 19.04
CA LEU A 392 1.32 11.25 20.05
C LEU A 392 0.60 10.55 21.21
N PHE A 393 -0.06 9.42 20.99
CA PHE A 393 -0.82 8.69 22.02
C PHE A 393 -0.01 7.61 22.75
N ILE A 394 1.31 7.57 22.54
CA ILE A 394 2.20 6.60 23.17
C ILE A 394 2.93 7.25 24.35
N ASP A 395 2.86 6.61 25.52
CA ASP A 395 3.68 6.97 26.68
C ASP A 395 5.12 6.53 26.46
N ARG A 396 6.05 7.49 26.49
CA ARG A 396 7.46 7.25 26.16
C ARG A 396 8.15 6.33 27.15
N LYS A 397 7.82 6.48 28.44
CA LYS A 397 8.40 5.66 29.49
C LYS A 397 7.88 4.23 29.40
N GLY A 398 6.57 4.05 29.34
CA GLY A 398 6.02 2.70 29.27
C GLY A 398 6.30 1.99 27.94
N ALA A 399 6.42 2.70 26.81
CA ALA A 399 6.90 2.09 25.57
C ALA A 399 8.34 1.53 25.70
N ALA A 400 9.21 2.19 26.47
CA ALA A 400 10.54 1.68 26.78
C ALA A 400 10.47 0.44 27.69
N GLU A 401 9.62 0.46 28.72
CA GLU A 401 9.37 -0.69 29.62
C GLU A 401 8.84 -1.92 28.84
N LEU A 402 7.90 -1.71 27.92
CA LEU A 402 7.42 -2.74 27.00
C LEU A 402 8.55 -3.29 26.11
N GLY A 403 9.46 -2.42 25.67
CA GLY A 403 10.65 -2.81 24.92
C GLY A 403 11.58 -3.74 25.72
N SER A 404 11.86 -3.39 26.98
CA SER A 404 12.65 -4.23 27.88
C SER A 404 11.98 -5.58 28.16
N TYR A 405 10.66 -5.59 28.39
CA TYR A 405 9.90 -6.82 28.58
C TYR A 405 9.93 -7.70 27.32
N TYR A 406 9.73 -7.11 26.15
CA TYR A 406 9.80 -7.81 24.86
C TYR A 406 11.18 -8.40 24.57
N ALA A 407 12.26 -7.68 24.89
CA ALA A 407 13.62 -8.19 24.75
C ALA A 407 13.84 -9.46 25.59
N GLY A 408 13.28 -9.50 26.81
CA GLY A 408 13.28 -10.71 27.65
C GLY A 408 12.45 -11.86 27.06
N LEU A 409 11.30 -11.57 26.44
CA LEU A 409 10.46 -12.58 25.79
C LEU A 409 11.06 -13.16 24.51
N SER A 410 11.70 -12.32 23.70
CA SER A 410 12.28 -12.70 22.40
C SER A 410 13.69 -13.29 22.53
N GLY A 411 14.36 -13.08 23.67
CA GLY A 411 15.78 -13.42 23.83
C GLY A 411 16.72 -12.58 22.97
N SER A 412 16.24 -11.47 22.39
CA SER A 412 17.00 -10.60 21.50
C SER A 412 16.92 -9.15 21.95
N SER A 413 18.09 -8.50 22.03
CA SER A 413 18.23 -7.06 22.29
C SER A 413 18.50 -6.25 21.02
N LYS A 414 18.35 -6.86 19.83
CA LYS A 414 18.56 -6.17 18.54
C LYS A 414 17.64 -4.95 18.45
N ASP A 415 18.19 -3.81 18.07
CA ASP A 415 17.39 -2.64 17.77
C ASP A 415 16.62 -2.82 16.45
N PHE A 416 15.59 -2.00 16.25
CA PHE A 416 14.76 -2.11 15.05
C PHE A 416 15.57 -1.89 13.77
N ALA A 417 16.53 -0.95 13.77
CA ALA A 417 17.37 -0.68 12.61
C ALA A 417 18.19 -1.91 12.17
N THR A 418 18.71 -2.68 13.13
CA THR A 418 19.40 -3.94 12.84
C THR A 418 18.45 -5.01 12.32
N VAL A 419 17.23 -5.12 12.86
CA VAL A 419 16.22 -6.04 12.31
C VAL A 419 15.89 -5.69 10.85
N VAL A 420 15.69 -4.40 10.53
CA VAL A 420 15.43 -3.94 9.17
C VAL A 420 16.59 -4.28 8.23
N HIS A 421 17.82 -3.97 8.65
CA HIS A 421 19.02 -4.31 7.90
C HIS A 421 19.07 -5.82 7.57
N ASP A 422 18.92 -6.67 8.60
CA ASP A 422 18.99 -8.13 8.44
C ASP A 422 17.90 -8.64 7.48
N GLN A 423 16.70 -8.07 7.54
CA GLN A 423 15.60 -8.46 6.66
C GLN A 423 15.75 -7.92 5.23
N LYS A 424 16.29 -6.71 5.03
CA LYS A 424 16.63 -6.20 3.69
C LYS A 424 17.63 -7.13 3.01
N ARG A 425 18.67 -7.58 3.73
CA ARG A 425 19.63 -8.57 3.23
C ARG A 425 18.98 -9.88 2.86
N ARG A 426 18.15 -10.43 3.75
CA ARG A 426 17.41 -11.68 3.50
C ARG A 426 16.55 -11.59 2.24
N VAL A 427 15.82 -10.49 2.06
CA VAL A 427 14.96 -10.26 0.91
C VAL A 427 15.79 -10.21 -0.38
N MET A 428 16.92 -9.49 -0.39
CA MET A 428 17.83 -9.45 -1.53
C MET A 428 18.36 -10.83 -1.93
N THR A 429 18.74 -11.66 -0.95
CA THR A 429 19.33 -12.98 -1.22
C THR A 429 18.32 -14.11 -1.43
N SER A 430 17.03 -13.89 -1.16
CA SER A 430 15.98 -14.92 -1.31
C SER A 430 14.89 -14.59 -2.33
N LEU A 431 14.46 -13.34 -2.43
CA LEU A 431 13.35 -12.93 -3.30
C LEU A 431 13.84 -12.23 -4.59
N PHE A 432 14.95 -11.50 -4.50
CA PHE A 432 15.49 -10.66 -5.58
C PHE A 432 16.90 -11.07 -6.02
N ARG A 433 17.23 -12.36 -5.93
CA ARG A 433 18.59 -12.86 -6.19
C ARG A 433 19.00 -12.64 -7.64
N GLY A 434 18.06 -12.80 -8.58
CA GLY A 434 18.27 -12.50 -10.00
C GLY A 434 18.61 -11.02 -10.24
N GLU A 435 17.87 -10.10 -9.61
CA GLU A 435 18.11 -8.66 -9.72
C GLU A 435 19.44 -8.23 -9.09
N VAL A 436 19.80 -8.80 -7.92
CA VAL A 436 21.12 -8.60 -7.29
C VAL A 436 22.23 -9.04 -8.26
N ARG A 437 22.14 -10.25 -8.80
CA ARG A 437 23.14 -10.78 -9.74
C ARG A 437 23.28 -9.90 -10.98
N ASN A 438 22.16 -9.42 -11.54
CA ASN A 438 22.17 -8.53 -12.70
C ASN A 438 22.83 -7.18 -12.39
N LEU A 439 22.54 -6.58 -11.23
CA LEU A 439 23.20 -5.35 -10.78
C LEU A 439 24.68 -5.57 -10.51
N THR A 440 25.06 -6.64 -9.82
CA THR A 440 26.47 -7.01 -9.58
C THR A 440 27.23 -7.15 -10.90
N HIS A 441 26.66 -7.83 -11.90
CA HIS A 441 27.29 -7.96 -13.21
C HIS A 441 27.48 -6.60 -13.90
N ARG A 442 26.46 -5.74 -13.89
CA ARG A 442 26.58 -4.37 -14.44
C ARG A 442 27.65 -3.57 -13.71
N LEU A 443 27.73 -3.67 -12.38
CA LEU A 443 28.78 -3.03 -11.58
C LEU A 443 30.17 -3.58 -11.92
N GLY A 444 30.29 -4.89 -12.17
CA GLY A 444 31.52 -5.54 -12.62
C GLY A 444 32.03 -4.99 -13.95
N LEU A 445 31.14 -4.79 -14.93
CA LEU A 445 31.51 -4.16 -16.21
C LEU A 445 32.03 -2.73 -16.00
N LEU A 446 31.44 -1.96 -15.08
CA LEU A 446 31.95 -0.63 -14.73
C LEU A 446 33.32 -0.71 -14.03
N ALA A 447 33.53 -1.74 -13.21
CA ALA A 447 34.77 -1.96 -12.47
C ALA A 447 35.95 -2.34 -13.38
N GLU A 448 35.74 -3.20 -14.39
CA GLU A 448 36.77 -3.59 -15.38
C GLU A 448 37.39 -2.38 -16.11
N GLU A 449 36.56 -1.36 -16.32
CA GLU A 449 36.90 -0.13 -17.02
C GLU A 449 37.57 0.94 -16.15
N ASP A 450 37.57 0.79 -14.82
CA ASP A 450 38.17 1.72 -13.86
C ASP A 450 39.38 1.11 -13.15
N ARG A 451 40.47 1.87 -13.05
CA ARG A 451 41.72 1.39 -12.43
C ARG A 451 41.62 1.02 -10.95
N ARG A 452 40.64 1.56 -10.22
CA ARG A 452 40.39 1.25 -8.79
C ARG A 452 39.45 0.07 -8.63
N GLY A 453 38.61 -0.18 -9.64
CA GLY A 453 37.63 -1.27 -9.65
C GLY A 453 38.15 -2.58 -10.27
N ARG A 454 39.17 -2.53 -11.14
CA ARG A 454 39.57 -3.66 -12.00
C ARG A 454 39.92 -4.97 -11.28
N ASP A 455 40.48 -4.88 -10.07
CA ASP A 455 40.86 -6.07 -9.28
C ASP A 455 39.74 -6.54 -8.32
N LEU A 456 38.60 -5.84 -8.29
CA LEU A 456 37.46 -6.22 -7.45
C LEU A 456 36.75 -7.43 -8.06
N THR A 457 36.60 -8.47 -7.25
CA THR A 457 35.85 -9.66 -7.64
C THR A 457 34.35 -9.41 -7.65
N LEU A 458 33.60 -10.17 -8.46
CA LEU A 458 32.13 -10.11 -8.44
C LEU A 458 31.54 -10.42 -7.05
N ALA A 459 32.21 -11.25 -6.26
CA ALA A 459 31.78 -11.57 -4.90
C ALA A 459 31.87 -10.35 -3.97
N GLU A 460 32.98 -9.61 -4.02
CA GLU A 460 33.16 -8.37 -3.25
C GLU A 460 32.15 -7.30 -3.69
N LEU A 461 31.90 -7.16 -4.99
CA LEU A 461 30.91 -6.24 -5.54
C LEU A 461 29.48 -6.59 -5.12
N GLU A 462 29.12 -7.88 -5.13
CA GLU A 462 27.81 -8.36 -4.67
C GLU A 462 27.62 -8.05 -3.18
N GLN A 463 28.66 -8.32 -2.37
CA GLN A 463 28.63 -8.05 -0.94
C GLN A 463 28.48 -6.54 -0.68
N ALA A 464 29.27 -5.69 -1.35
CA ALA A 464 29.13 -4.25 -1.26
C ALA A 464 27.71 -3.76 -1.66
N LEU A 465 27.18 -4.27 -2.77
CA LEU A 465 25.83 -3.95 -3.22
C LEU A 465 24.77 -4.30 -2.16
N ILE A 466 24.84 -5.50 -1.58
CA ILE A 466 23.91 -5.95 -0.53
C ILE A 466 24.04 -5.09 0.72
N GLU A 467 25.27 -4.86 1.22
CA GLU A 467 25.48 -4.15 2.49
C GLU A 467 25.10 -2.67 2.40
N VAL A 468 25.51 -1.98 1.33
CA VAL A 468 25.17 -0.57 1.10
C VAL A 468 23.66 -0.41 0.93
N THR A 469 23.01 -1.29 0.15
CA THR A 469 21.56 -1.25 -0.04
C THR A 469 20.80 -1.54 1.26
N ALA A 470 21.27 -2.50 2.06
CA ALA A 470 20.66 -2.82 3.35
C ALA A 470 20.83 -1.71 4.40
N CYS A 471 21.90 -0.90 4.29
CA CYS A 471 22.15 0.24 5.18
C CYS A 471 21.45 1.53 4.75
N LEU A 472 20.85 1.60 3.55
CA LEU A 472 20.10 2.77 3.11
C LEU A 472 18.87 3.00 4.01
N SER A 473 18.77 4.20 4.58
CA SER A 473 17.75 4.57 5.59
C SER A 473 16.44 5.12 4.99
N VAL A 474 16.44 5.38 3.69
CA VAL A 474 15.28 5.82 2.89
C VAL A 474 14.86 4.73 1.90
N TYR A 475 13.69 4.88 1.29
CA TYR A 475 13.21 3.94 0.28
C TYR A 475 14.10 3.97 -0.96
N ARG A 476 14.49 5.16 -1.42
CA ARG A 476 15.42 5.39 -2.53
C ARG A 476 15.99 6.81 -2.53
N THR A 477 17.04 7.03 -3.32
CA THR A 477 17.51 8.36 -3.73
C THR A 477 16.89 8.78 -5.08
N TYR A 478 17.16 10.01 -5.53
CA TYR A 478 16.54 10.63 -6.70
C TYR A 478 17.55 11.33 -7.62
N ILE A 479 18.68 10.66 -7.87
CA ILE A 479 19.69 11.04 -8.86
C ILE A 479 19.13 10.81 -10.27
N ARG A 480 19.21 11.84 -11.12
CA ARG A 480 18.66 11.84 -12.49
C ARG A 480 19.59 12.44 -13.55
N GLY A 481 20.77 12.89 -13.15
CA GLY A 481 21.78 13.50 -14.01
C GLY A 481 23.12 13.58 -13.29
N PHE A 482 24.09 14.27 -13.87
CA PHE A 482 25.46 14.34 -13.34
C PHE A 482 25.64 15.20 -12.08
N THR A 483 24.56 15.71 -11.50
CA THR A 483 24.59 16.45 -10.23
C THR A 483 23.80 15.70 -9.18
N VAL A 484 24.50 15.29 -8.12
CA VAL A 484 23.89 14.63 -6.95
C VAL A 484 23.52 15.69 -5.92
N ALA A 485 22.24 15.74 -5.55
CA ALA A 485 21.76 16.65 -4.51
C ALA A 485 22.36 16.28 -3.14
N GLU A 486 22.64 17.30 -2.32
CA GLU A 486 23.26 17.11 -0.99
C GLU A 486 22.48 16.15 -0.09
N ARG A 487 21.15 16.17 -0.18
CA ARG A 487 20.28 15.22 0.52
C ARG A 487 20.61 13.76 0.18
N ASP A 488 20.73 13.46 -1.12
CA ASP A 488 20.95 12.10 -1.60
C ASP A 488 22.39 11.67 -1.38
N ARG A 489 23.36 12.59 -1.52
CA ARG A 489 24.76 12.38 -1.14
C ARG A 489 24.87 11.92 0.31
N LYS A 490 24.23 12.63 1.24
CA LYS A 490 24.22 12.27 2.66
C LYS A 490 23.69 10.86 2.91
N TYR A 491 22.57 10.48 2.29
CA TYR A 491 22.01 9.13 2.47
C TYR A 491 22.94 8.03 1.95
N ILE A 492 23.62 8.26 0.83
CA ILE A 492 24.59 7.31 0.26
C ILE A 492 25.83 7.20 1.15
N GLU A 493 26.35 8.32 1.67
CA GLU A 493 27.51 8.34 2.56
C GLU A 493 27.21 7.69 3.93
N ASP A 494 26.02 7.91 4.48
CA ASP A 494 25.55 7.26 5.70
C ASP A 494 25.41 5.73 5.50
N ALA A 495 24.82 5.32 4.37
CA ALA A 495 24.66 3.91 3.99
C ALA A 495 26.01 3.22 3.80
N PHE A 496 26.95 3.87 3.09
CA PHE A 496 28.33 3.41 2.94
C PHE A 496 29.02 3.25 4.30
N SER A 497 28.91 4.25 5.18
CA SER A 497 29.52 4.20 6.51
C SER A 497 28.93 3.07 7.36
N GLY A 498 27.63 2.80 7.22
CA GLY A 498 26.97 1.65 7.81
C GLY A 498 27.50 0.31 7.26
N ALA A 499 27.64 0.21 5.95
CA ALA A 499 28.12 -0.98 5.26
C ALA A 499 29.56 -1.33 5.67
N VAL A 500 30.49 -0.38 5.65
CA VAL A 500 31.90 -0.60 6.04
C VAL A 500 32.03 -1.02 7.51
N ARG A 501 31.18 -0.49 8.41
CA ARG A 501 31.17 -0.93 9.81
C ARG A 501 30.68 -2.37 9.98
N ARG A 502 29.76 -2.82 9.13
CA ARG A 502 29.13 -4.16 9.22
C ARG A 502 29.90 -5.23 8.44
N CYS A 503 30.56 -4.85 7.36
CA CYS A 503 31.39 -5.70 6.52
C CYS A 503 32.68 -4.96 6.11
N PRO A 504 33.70 -4.98 6.98
CA PRO A 504 34.99 -4.36 6.68
C PRO A 504 35.72 -5.02 5.50
N GLU A 505 35.47 -6.30 5.23
CA GLU A 505 36.13 -7.04 4.15
C GLU A 505 35.73 -6.53 2.76
N ALA A 506 34.50 -6.03 2.59
CA ALA A 506 34.00 -5.47 1.33
C ALA A 506 34.23 -3.96 1.22
N ARG A 507 35.17 -3.39 1.99
CA ARG A 507 35.40 -1.92 2.05
C ARG A 507 35.74 -1.33 0.68
N GLN A 508 36.70 -1.90 -0.03
CA GLN A 508 37.16 -1.38 -1.33
C GLN A 508 36.03 -1.42 -2.37
N ALA A 509 35.28 -2.52 -2.42
CA ALA A 509 34.09 -2.63 -3.27
C ALA A 509 32.99 -1.65 -2.87
N SER A 510 32.80 -1.40 -1.57
CA SER A 510 31.85 -0.38 -1.08
C SER A 510 32.28 1.04 -1.42
N GLU A 511 33.60 1.33 -1.40
CA GLU A 511 34.16 2.61 -1.80
C GLU A 511 33.95 2.84 -3.30
N PHE A 512 34.17 1.82 -4.13
CA PHE A 512 33.89 1.87 -5.56
C PHE A 512 32.39 2.06 -5.84
N LEU A 513 31.51 1.27 -5.20
CA LEU A 513 30.06 1.44 -5.35
C LEU A 513 29.61 2.84 -4.92
N LYS A 514 30.12 3.37 -3.81
CA LYS A 514 29.83 4.75 -3.39
C LYS A 514 30.26 5.75 -4.48
N GLN A 515 31.45 5.59 -5.05
CA GLN A 515 31.95 6.46 -6.12
C GLN A 515 31.01 6.43 -7.34
N VAL A 516 30.54 5.25 -7.74
CA VAL A 516 29.57 5.07 -8.83
C VAL A 516 28.24 5.75 -8.49
N LEU A 517 27.70 5.51 -7.29
CA LEU A 517 26.41 6.07 -6.87
C LEU A 517 26.45 7.60 -6.70
N LEU A 518 27.59 8.18 -6.30
CA LEU A 518 27.77 9.63 -6.18
C LEU A 518 28.15 10.30 -7.51
N LEU A 519 28.33 9.51 -8.58
CA LEU A 519 28.80 9.98 -9.89
C LEU A 519 30.12 10.77 -9.77
N ASP A 520 30.98 10.36 -8.83
CA ASP A 520 32.29 10.96 -8.60
C ASP A 520 33.27 10.45 -9.68
N PHE A 521 33.09 10.96 -10.90
CA PHE A 521 33.78 10.46 -12.10
C PHE A 521 35.31 10.64 -12.03
N PRO A 522 36.08 9.65 -12.52
CA PRO A 522 37.50 9.85 -12.86
C PRO A 522 37.67 10.96 -13.91
N GLU A 523 38.77 11.72 -13.82
CA GLU A 523 39.04 12.92 -14.66
C GLU A 523 38.92 12.66 -16.18
N ASN A 524 39.21 11.44 -16.65
CA ASN A 524 39.24 11.07 -18.08
C ASN A 524 38.14 10.09 -18.52
N LEU A 525 37.03 9.99 -17.79
CA LEU A 525 35.92 9.11 -18.17
C LEU A 525 35.15 9.67 -19.38
N THR A 526 34.97 8.87 -20.44
CA THR A 526 34.18 9.26 -21.62
C THR A 526 32.72 9.48 -21.26
N GLU A 527 32.00 10.28 -22.06
CA GLU A 527 30.58 10.57 -21.84
C GLU A 527 29.72 9.30 -21.81
N VAL A 528 29.95 8.37 -22.75
CA VAL A 528 29.28 7.05 -22.78
C VAL A 528 29.42 6.29 -21.45
N LYS A 529 30.60 6.37 -20.82
CA LYS A 529 30.86 5.71 -19.54
C LYS A 529 30.20 6.44 -18.37
N ARG A 530 30.17 7.78 -18.41
CA ARG A 530 29.43 8.60 -17.41
C ARG A 530 27.94 8.28 -17.44
N GLU A 531 27.38 8.12 -18.64
CA GLU A 531 26.00 7.67 -18.83
C GLU A 531 25.77 6.25 -18.30
N ALA A 532 26.73 5.33 -18.49
CA ALA A 532 26.63 3.99 -17.92
C ALA A 532 26.60 3.98 -16.38
N TRP A 533 27.38 4.87 -15.74
CA TRP A 533 27.36 5.05 -14.28
C TRP A 533 26.03 5.64 -13.81
N LEU A 534 25.50 6.65 -14.51
CA LEU A 534 24.19 7.23 -14.24
C LEU A 534 23.08 6.17 -14.38
N ALA A 535 23.09 5.39 -15.47
CA ALA A 535 22.13 4.32 -15.70
C ALA A 535 22.19 3.24 -14.61
N PHE A 536 23.39 2.91 -14.10
CA PHE A 536 23.53 2.02 -12.95
C PHE A 536 22.88 2.61 -11.69
N ALA A 537 23.20 3.87 -11.35
CA ALA A 537 22.64 4.54 -10.19
C ALA A 537 21.11 4.62 -10.27
N MET A 538 20.55 5.01 -11.43
CA MET A 538 19.10 5.07 -11.64
C MET A 538 18.44 3.70 -11.54
N ARG A 539 19.07 2.64 -12.05
CA ARG A 539 18.57 1.26 -11.90
C ARG A 539 18.60 0.78 -10.45
N TRP A 540 19.68 1.08 -9.73
CA TRP A 540 19.78 0.79 -8.30
C TRP A 540 18.67 1.50 -7.49
N GLN A 541 18.30 2.72 -7.86
CA GLN A 541 17.19 3.44 -7.21
C GLN A 541 15.82 2.78 -7.42
N GLN A 542 15.56 2.15 -8.57
CA GLN A 542 14.33 1.36 -8.78
C GLN A 542 14.32 0.05 -7.97
N PHE A 543 15.50 -0.43 -7.59
CA PHE A 543 15.68 -1.66 -6.81
C PHE A 543 15.53 -1.44 -5.31
N THR A 544 16.02 -0.32 -4.77
CA THR A 544 16.04 -0.07 -3.31
C THR A 544 14.66 0.10 -2.67
N GLY A 545 13.68 0.64 -3.41
CA GLY A 545 12.29 0.77 -2.96
C GLY A 545 11.65 -0.58 -2.61
N PRO A 546 11.57 -1.55 -3.55
CA PRO A 546 11.14 -2.92 -3.30
C PRO A 546 11.86 -3.61 -2.13
N ILE A 547 13.18 -3.46 -2.04
CA ILE A 547 13.96 -4.05 -0.93
C ILE A 547 13.53 -3.45 0.41
N THR A 548 13.27 -2.14 0.45
CA THR A 548 12.76 -1.49 1.66
C THR A 548 11.36 -1.96 1.99
N ALA A 549 10.40 -1.95 1.05
CA ALA A 549 9.05 -2.42 1.31
C ALA A 549 9.01 -3.86 1.82
N LYS A 550 9.71 -4.78 1.15
CA LYS A 550 9.70 -6.21 1.51
C LYS A 550 10.52 -6.54 2.76
N GLY A 551 11.64 -5.84 2.97
CA GLY A 551 12.48 -6.03 4.16
C GLY A 551 11.91 -5.37 5.42
N LEU A 552 11.41 -4.14 5.30
CA LEU A 552 10.82 -3.36 6.38
C LEU A 552 9.36 -3.77 6.62
N GLU A 553 8.47 -3.44 5.70
CA GLU A 553 7.02 -3.47 5.91
C GLU A 553 6.46 -4.89 5.98
N ASP A 554 6.89 -5.74 5.05
CA ASP A 554 6.35 -7.10 4.91
C ASP A 554 7.20 -8.14 5.65
N THR A 555 8.21 -7.73 6.44
CA THR A 555 8.99 -8.67 7.25
C THR A 555 9.36 -8.08 8.62
N ALA A 556 10.14 -7.01 8.71
CA ALA A 556 10.60 -6.47 9.99
C ALA A 556 9.44 -6.01 10.91
N LEU A 557 8.34 -5.48 10.34
CA LEU A 557 7.14 -5.12 11.08
C LEU A 557 6.39 -6.32 11.70
N TYR A 558 6.64 -7.54 11.24
CA TYR A 558 6.06 -8.76 11.81
C TYR A 558 7.00 -9.46 12.80
N LEU A 559 8.26 -9.01 12.88
CA LEU A 559 9.28 -9.55 13.77
C LEU A 559 9.50 -8.69 15.03
N TYR A 560 9.33 -7.37 14.94
CA TYR A 560 9.63 -6.46 16.06
C TYR A 560 8.37 -6.11 16.87
N ASN A 561 7.91 -7.05 17.70
CA ASN A 561 6.55 -7.05 18.25
C ASN A 561 6.40 -6.39 19.64
N ARG A 562 7.29 -5.44 20.02
CA ARG A 562 7.22 -4.82 21.36
C ARG A 562 5.93 -4.04 21.63
N LEU A 563 5.42 -3.35 20.61
CA LEU A 563 4.17 -2.58 20.61
C LEU A 563 3.69 -2.44 19.16
N ILE A 564 2.79 -3.33 18.72
CA ILE A 564 2.49 -3.52 17.28
C ILE A 564 1.66 -2.37 16.67
N SER A 565 1.17 -1.41 17.46
CA SER A 565 0.56 -0.18 16.94
C SER A 565 1.57 0.74 16.25
N LEU A 566 2.87 0.56 16.51
CA LEU A 566 3.95 1.25 15.80
C LEU A 566 4.35 0.54 14.51
N ASN A 567 3.86 -0.68 14.29
CA ASN A 567 4.24 -1.54 13.18
C ASN A 567 3.33 -1.26 11.98
N GLU A 568 3.48 -0.05 11.43
CA GLU A 568 2.72 0.44 10.29
C GLU A 568 3.60 0.77 9.07
N VAL A 569 2.95 0.92 7.92
CA VAL A 569 3.55 1.48 6.70
C VAL A 569 4.14 2.86 7.00
N GLY A 570 5.42 3.08 6.69
CA GLY A 570 6.20 4.27 7.07
C GLY A 570 6.51 4.40 8.57
N GLY A 571 6.19 3.38 9.36
CA GLY A 571 6.39 3.34 10.80
C GLY A 571 7.84 3.11 11.22
N ASN A 572 8.14 3.50 12.47
CA ASN A 572 9.40 3.16 13.12
C ASN A 572 9.11 2.51 14.48
N PRO A 573 8.95 1.18 14.53
CA PRO A 573 8.82 0.39 15.75
C PRO A 573 9.92 0.58 16.79
N GLY A 574 11.07 1.18 16.46
CA GLY A 574 12.08 1.59 17.45
C GLY A 574 11.72 2.86 18.24
N SER A 575 10.72 3.63 17.82
CA SER A 575 10.36 4.93 18.43
C SER A 575 9.55 4.78 19.72
N THR A 576 9.89 5.53 20.78
CA THR A 576 9.12 5.53 22.03
C THR A 576 7.90 6.46 22.01
N GLY A 577 7.48 7.00 20.86
CA GLY A 577 6.42 8.02 20.79
C GLY A 577 6.97 9.46 20.77
N ILE A 578 6.08 10.45 20.70
CA ILE A 578 6.45 11.88 20.59
C ILE A 578 5.75 12.76 21.62
N THR A 579 6.28 13.97 21.85
CA THR A 579 5.64 14.99 22.69
C THR A 579 4.68 15.85 21.87
N ALA A 580 3.72 16.49 22.53
CA ALA A 580 2.84 17.49 21.88
C ALA A 580 3.66 18.61 21.21
N ALA A 581 4.73 19.08 21.85
CA ALA A 581 5.63 20.09 21.27
C ALA A 581 6.29 19.62 19.95
N TYR A 582 6.71 18.35 19.86
CA TYR A 582 7.25 17.79 18.62
C TYR A 582 6.16 17.69 17.54
N PHE A 583 4.96 17.23 17.90
CA PHE A 583 3.81 17.18 16.98
C PHE A 583 3.45 18.57 16.43
N HIS A 584 3.43 19.61 17.28
CA HIS A 584 3.23 20.99 16.84
C HIS A 584 4.30 21.47 15.86
N ARG A 585 5.56 21.08 16.05
CA ARG A 585 6.63 21.41 15.11
C ARG A 585 6.40 20.77 13.74
N LEU A 586 5.97 19.50 13.71
CA LEU A 586 5.61 18.83 12.45
C LEU A 586 4.45 19.54 11.74
N ASN A 587 3.41 19.94 12.47
CA ASN A 587 2.27 20.67 11.89
C ASN A 587 2.64 22.07 11.38
N ARG A 588 3.56 22.78 12.03
CA ARG A 588 4.10 24.04 11.49
C ARG A 588 4.84 23.82 10.18
N ALA A 589 5.76 22.85 10.14
CA ALA A 589 6.50 22.51 8.92
C ALA A 589 5.55 22.08 7.78
N ARG A 590 4.51 21.30 8.11
CA ARG A 590 3.44 20.93 7.15
C ARG A 590 2.71 22.15 6.62
N LYS A 591 2.30 23.09 7.48
CA LYS A 591 1.62 24.32 7.07
C LYS A 591 2.48 25.20 6.16
N GLU A 592 3.78 25.25 6.40
CA GLU A 592 4.74 26.07 5.65
C GLU A 592 5.11 25.45 4.30
N ARG A 593 5.30 24.13 4.23
CA ARG A 593 5.89 23.47 3.05
C ARG A 593 4.89 22.68 2.21
N LEU A 594 3.94 21.99 2.87
CA LEU A 594 2.99 21.07 2.23
C LEU A 594 1.57 21.29 2.78
N PRO A 595 0.99 22.50 2.69
CA PRO A 595 -0.29 22.83 3.31
C PRO A 595 -1.50 22.04 2.78
N HIS A 596 -1.32 21.35 1.65
CA HIS A 596 -2.36 20.64 0.91
C HIS A 596 -2.09 19.13 0.78
N THR A 597 -1.12 18.59 1.52
CA THR A 597 -0.88 17.14 1.59
C THR A 597 -2.03 16.43 2.33
N LEU A 598 -2.22 15.13 2.10
CA LEU A 598 -3.22 14.36 2.84
C LEU A 598 -2.80 14.09 4.30
N ASN A 599 -3.79 14.02 5.18
CA ASN A 599 -3.69 13.59 6.58
C ASN A 599 -4.45 12.26 6.71
N ALA A 600 -3.79 11.14 6.42
CA ALA A 600 -4.38 9.82 6.53
C ALA A 600 -4.24 9.24 7.94
N THR A 601 -5.19 8.39 8.32
CA THR A 601 -5.13 7.56 9.55
C THR A 601 -5.43 6.09 9.29
N SER A 602 -6.11 5.75 8.21
CA SER A 602 -6.28 4.37 7.74
C SER A 602 -6.25 4.37 6.23
N THR A 603 -5.75 3.31 5.61
CA THR A 603 -5.75 3.12 4.16
C THR A 603 -6.02 1.66 3.82
N HIS A 604 -6.11 1.35 2.52
CA HIS A 604 -6.21 -0.03 2.05
C HIS A 604 -4.92 -0.84 2.25
N ASP A 605 -3.79 -0.21 2.61
CA ASP A 605 -2.50 -0.90 2.85
C ASP A 605 -1.98 -0.79 4.29
N THR A 606 -2.62 0.02 5.14
CA THR A 606 -2.26 0.04 6.57
C THR A 606 -2.36 -1.37 7.15
N LYS A 607 -1.37 -1.78 7.94
CA LYS A 607 -1.33 -3.13 8.53
C LYS A 607 -2.44 -3.32 9.58
N ARG A 608 -2.90 -2.22 10.18
CA ARG A 608 -4.01 -2.13 11.15
C ARG A 608 -4.76 -0.82 10.95
N SER A 609 -6.08 -0.83 11.06
CA SER A 609 -6.92 0.38 11.09
C SER A 609 -6.62 1.29 12.28
N GLU A 610 -7.09 2.53 12.20
CA GLU A 610 -6.87 3.56 13.22
C GLU A 610 -7.32 3.17 14.63
N ASP A 611 -8.47 2.53 14.78
CA ASP A 611 -9.03 2.25 16.11
C ASP A 611 -8.35 1.05 16.76
N VAL A 612 -7.87 0.08 15.94
CA VAL A 612 -6.99 -1.00 16.40
C VAL A 612 -5.72 -0.43 17.03
N ARG A 613 -5.08 0.53 16.35
CA ARG A 613 -3.85 1.14 16.85
C ARG A 613 -4.10 1.99 18.10
N SER A 614 -5.19 2.75 18.15
CA SER A 614 -5.54 3.55 19.33
C SER A 614 -5.74 2.70 20.59
N ARG A 615 -6.36 1.52 20.48
CA ARG A 615 -6.49 0.57 21.60
C ARG A 615 -5.15 0.00 22.06
N ILE A 616 -4.31 -0.41 21.11
CA ILE A 616 -2.99 -0.98 21.42
C ILE A 616 -2.07 0.08 22.05
N ASN A 617 -2.18 1.36 21.65
CA ASN A 617 -1.39 2.44 22.26
C ASN A 617 -1.60 2.55 23.78
N VAL A 618 -2.79 2.21 24.29
CA VAL A 618 -3.11 2.21 25.72
C VAL A 618 -2.15 1.32 26.52
N LEU A 619 -1.63 0.23 25.93
CA LEU A 619 -0.66 -0.66 26.59
C LEU A 619 0.60 0.06 27.06
N SER A 620 0.98 1.15 26.37
CA SER A 620 2.13 1.97 26.78
C SER A 620 1.89 2.73 28.09
N GLU A 621 0.65 2.96 28.52
CA GLU A 621 0.35 3.60 29.81
C GLU A 621 0.28 2.63 30.98
N ILE A 622 0.01 1.36 30.68
CA ILE A 622 -0.18 0.28 31.66
C ILE A 622 0.79 -0.91 31.46
N PRO A 623 2.09 -0.68 31.26
CA PRO A 623 3.04 -1.74 30.91
C PRO A 623 3.15 -2.84 31.99
N ALA A 624 3.05 -2.47 33.28
CA ALA A 624 3.09 -3.42 34.39
C ALA A 624 1.85 -4.34 34.43
N LEU A 625 0.66 -3.76 34.28
CA LEU A 625 -0.59 -4.53 34.23
C LEU A 625 -0.60 -5.44 33.00
N TRP A 626 -0.19 -4.92 31.84
CA TRP A 626 -0.06 -5.71 30.61
C TRP A 626 0.86 -6.93 30.79
N ARG A 627 2.06 -6.72 31.35
CA ARG A 627 2.99 -7.82 31.65
C ARG A 627 2.35 -8.88 32.55
N GLN A 628 1.69 -8.46 33.63
CA GLN A 628 1.02 -9.37 34.56
C GLN A 628 -0.04 -10.23 33.86
N ARG A 629 -0.84 -9.61 32.97
CA ARG A 629 -1.88 -10.29 32.19
C ARG A 629 -1.28 -11.27 31.20
N VAL A 630 -0.25 -10.88 30.44
CA VAL A 630 0.44 -11.77 29.51
C VAL A 630 1.03 -12.99 30.22
N GLU A 631 1.77 -12.81 31.32
CA GLU A 631 2.35 -13.93 32.07
C GLU A 631 1.28 -14.92 32.54
N ARG A 632 0.13 -14.41 32.99
CA ARG A 632 -1.03 -15.22 33.40
C ARG A 632 -1.66 -15.97 32.24
N TRP A 633 -1.95 -15.28 31.14
CA TRP A 633 -2.59 -15.85 29.95
C TRP A 633 -1.73 -16.93 29.31
N ARG A 634 -0.41 -16.71 29.21
CA ARG A 634 0.54 -17.71 28.73
C ARG A 634 0.50 -18.98 29.58
N LYS A 635 0.41 -18.85 30.90
CA LYS A 635 0.29 -20.00 31.81
C LYS A 635 -1.02 -20.77 31.56
N TRP A 636 -2.15 -20.07 31.46
CA TRP A 636 -3.45 -20.71 31.23
C TRP A 636 -3.58 -21.35 29.85
N ASN A 637 -3.01 -20.72 28.83
CA ASN A 637 -3.06 -21.22 27.45
C ASN A 637 -1.95 -22.23 27.13
N SER A 638 -1.03 -22.53 28.06
CA SER A 638 0.09 -23.46 27.85
C SER A 638 -0.36 -24.84 27.34
N ARG A 639 -1.43 -25.40 27.89
CA ARG A 639 -2.01 -26.70 27.49
C ARG A 639 -2.71 -26.69 26.14
N LYS A 640 -3.01 -25.50 25.61
CA LYS A 640 -3.66 -25.32 24.31
C LYS A 640 -2.65 -25.27 23.15
N LYS A 641 -1.35 -25.25 23.45
CA LYS A 641 -0.28 -25.23 22.46
C LYS A 641 0.08 -26.63 22.01
N GLN A 642 0.37 -26.78 20.73
CA GLN A 642 0.94 -28.02 20.18
C GLN A 642 2.46 -27.93 20.16
N GLU A 643 3.12 -29.07 20.33
CA GLU A 643 4.56 -29.18 20.20
C GLU A 643 4.92 -29.72 18.82
N LEU A 644 5.60 -28.90 18.01
CA LEU A 644 6.09 -29.26 16.68
C LEU A 644 7.61 -29.10 16.66
N ASN A 645 8.33 -30.17 16.31
CA ASN A 645 9.81 -30.19 16.25
C ASN A 645 10.47 -29.68 17.55
N GLY A 646 9.94 -30.07 18.72
CA GLY A 646 10.45 -29.66 20.03
C GLY A 646 10.19 -28.20 20.40
N ARG A 647 9.22 -27.54 19.73
CA ARG A 647 8.86 -26.14 19.98
C ARG A 647 7.35 -25.97 20.15
N PRO A 648 6.88 -25.19 21.12
CA PRO A 648 5.46 -24.89 21.27
C PRO A 648 4.99 -23.96 20.14
N VAL A 649 3.79 -24.19 19.63
CA VAL A 649 3.12 -23.34 18.64
C VAL A 649 1.83 -22.76 19.23
N PRO A 650 1.67 -21.43 19.26
CA PRO A 650 2.68 -20.41 18.93
C PRO A 650 3.86 -20.38 19.90
N ASP A 651 5.01 -19.95 19.39
CA ASP A 651 6.15 -19.60 20.24
C ASP A 651 5.84 -18.33 21.06
N THR A 652 6.72 -17.96 21.98
CA THR A 652 6.48 -16.84 22.91
C THR A 652 6.25 -15.51 22.19
N VAL A 653 7.00 -15.24 21.12
CA VAL A 653 6.90 -13.97 20.38
C VAL A 653 5.63 -13.91 19.54
N THR A 654 5.27 -15.01 18.87
CA THR A 654 4.02 -15.10 18.09
C THR A 654 2.80 -15.04 19.00
N GLU A 655 2.84 -15.67 20.17
CA GLU A 655 1.77 -15.59 21.16
C GLU A 655 1.57 -14.15 21.67
N TYR A 656 2.65 -13.43 21.96
CA TYR A 656 2.60 -12.02 22.37
C TYR A 656 2.03 -11.10 21.27
N PHE A 657 2.35 -11.38 20.01
CA PHE A 657 1.76 -10.72 18.84
C PHE A 657 0.25 -10.99 18.73
N ILE A 658 -0.18 -12.23 18.94
CA ILE A 658 -1.60 -12.62 18.91
C ILE A 658 -2.37 -11.86 19.99
N TYR A 659 -1.88 -11.80 21.23
CA TYR A 659 -2.58 -11.09 22.31
C TYR A 659 -2.76 -9.59 22.04
N GLN A 660 -1.73 -8.90 21.53
CA GLN A 660 -1.87 -7.49 21.14
C GLN A 660 -2.86 -7.31 19.98
N THR A 661 -2.88 -8.25 19.02
CA THR A 661 -3.82 -8.21 17.91
C THR A 661 -5.26 -8.38 18.40
N LEU A 662 -5.49 -9.33 19.32
CA LEU A 662 -6.79 -9.52 19.96
C LEU A 662 -7.23 -8.24 20.67
N ILE A 663 -6.38 -7.62 21.47
CA ILE A 663 -6.68 -6.35 22.18
C ILE A 663 -7.15 -5.27 21.20
N GLY A 664 -6.41 -5.09 20.11
CA GLY A 664 -6.73 -4.05 19.13
C GLY A 664 -8.03 -4.32 18.38
N ALA A 665 -8.24 -5.56 17.93
CA ALA A 665 -9.30 -5.88 16.98
C ALA A 665 -10.57 -6.53 17.59
N TRP A 666 -10.61 -6.75 18.91
CA TRP A 666 -11.76 -7.38 19.58
C TRP A 666 -13.07 -6.61 19.32
N PRO A 667 -14.17 -7.28 18.98
CA PRO A 667 -15.44 -6.60 18.73
C PRO A 667 -15.99 -5.86 19.96
N LEU A 668 -16.79 -4.81 19.72
CA LEU A 668 -17.54 -4.10 20.77
C LEU A 668 -18.94 -4.66 21.00
N GLN A 669 -19.43 -5.49 20.08
CA GLN A 669 -20.76 -6.09 20.09
C GLN A 669 -20.59 -7.61 20.06
N ASP A 670 -21.37 -8.32 20.87
CA ASP A 670 -21.25 -9.78 21.00
C ASP A 670 -21.60 -10.51 19.68
N ASP A 671 -22.54 -9.96 18.91
CA ASP A 671 -22.96 -10.50 17.60
C ASP A 671 -21.83 -10.54 16.56
N ASP A 672 -20.80 -9.70 16.73
CA ASP A 672 -19.64 -9.63 15.81
C ASP A 672 -18.55 -10.67 16.17
N VAL A 673 -18.62 -11.31 17.33
CA VAL A 673 -17.59 -12.25 17.84
C VAL A 673 -17.45 -13.51 16.98
N PRO A 674 -18.52 -14.18 16.52
CA PRO A 674 -18.38 -15.35 15.65
C PRO A 674 -17.62 -15.06 14.35
N GLY A 675 -17.92 -13.91 13.70
CA GLY A 675 -17.21 -13.47 12.50
C GLY A 675 -15.76 -13.10 12.76
N PHE A 676 -15.44 -12.61 13.96
CA PHE A 676 -14.09 -12.23 14.36
C PHE A 676 -13.11 -13.41 14.45
N VAL A 677 -13.54 -14.57 14.95
CA VAL A 677 -12.65 -15.75 15.06
C VAL A 677 -12.09 -16.13 13.69
N LYS A 678 -12.94 -16.19 12.66
CA LYS A 678 -12.53 -16.50 11.28
C LYS A 678 -11.56 -15.47 10.71
N ARG A 679 -11.78 -14.17 10.99
CA ARG A 679 -10.86 -13.08 10.60
C ARG A 679 -9.50 -13.27 11.25
N MET A 680 -9.45 -13.59 12.54
CA MET A 680 -8.21 -13.85 13.26
C MET A 680 -7.45 -15.05 12.71
N GLN A 681 -8.13 -16.15 12.39
CA GLN A 681 -7.50 -17.33 11.79
C GLN A 681 -6.78 -17.00 10.47
N GLY A 682 -7.43 -16.25 9.57
CA GLY A 682 -6.80 -15.79 8.33
C GLY A 682 -5.61 -14.86 8.59
N TYR A 683 -5.75 -13.95 9.56
CA TYR A 683 -4.71 -12.99 9.91
C TYR A 683 -3.44 -13.64 10.48
N VAL A 684 -3.56 -14.61 11.39
CA VAL A 684 -2.38 -15.25 12.00
C VAL A 684 -1.56 -16.03 10.98
N VAL A 685 -2.21 -16.67 9.99
CA VAL A 685 -1.50 -17.33 8.89
C VAL A 685 -0.77 -16.30 8.03
N LYS A 686 -1.42 -15.21 7.64
CA LYS A 686 -0.77 -14.13 6.89
C LYS A 686 0.43 -13.55 7.66
N ALA A 687 0.25 -13.19 8.93
CA ALA A 687 1.31 -12.66 9.77
C ALA A 687 2.50 -13.63 9.91
N ALA A 688 2.24 -14.93 10.06
CA ALA A 688 3.29 -15.96 10.11
C ALA A 688 4.08 -16.06 8.80
N ARG A 689 3.39 -16.01 7.65
CA ARG A 689 4.01 -16.02 6.32
C ARG A 689 4.81 -14.75 6.04
N GLU A 690 4.35 -13.59 6.50
CA GLU A 690 5.09 -12.33 6.38
C GLU A 690 6.33 -12.30 7.28
N ALA A 691 6.25 -12.81 8.51
CA ALA A 691 7.39 -12.91 9.41
C ALA A 691 8.52 -13.80 8.86
N LYS A 692 8.19 -14.78 8.01
CA LYS A 692 9.14 -15.69 7.35
C LYS A 692 10.01 -16.48 8.35
N VAL A 693 9.57 -16.68 9.59
CA VAL A 693 10.34 -17.42 10.61
C VAL A 693 10.09 -18.92 10.50
N PHE A 694 8.82 -19.32 10.52
CA PHE A 694 8.41 -20.73 10.51
C PHE A 694 7.55 -21.11 9.29
N SER A 695 6.93 -20.15 8.63
CA SER A 695 6.22 -20.33 7.36
C SER A 695 6.51 -19.14 6.43
N SER A 696 6.29 -19.30 5.13
CA SER A 696 6.45 -18.25 4.12
C SER A 696 5.52 -18.48 2.94
N TRP A 697 5.29 -17.47 2.11
CA TRP A 697 4.51 -17.62 0.87
C TRP A 697 5.15 -18.60 -0.13
N LEU A 698 6.49 -18.65 -0.20
CA LEU A 698 7.23 -19.55 -1.10
C LEU A 698 7.27 -21.00 -0.59
N LYS A 699 7.29 -21.18 0.73
CA LYS A 699 7.31 -22.52 1.34
C LYS A 699 6.40 -22.50 2.57
N PRO A 700 5.07 -22.64 2.38
CA PRO A 700 4.13 -22.73 3.48
C PRO A 700 4.39 -23.97 4.33
N ASP A 701 4.47 -23.80 5.66
CA ASP A 701 4.43 -24.92 6.60
C ASP A 701 3.00 -25.12 7.09
N MET A 702 2.26 -25.99 6.39
CA MET A 702 0.84 -26.23 6.65
C MET A 702 0.59 -26.82 8.05
N THR A 703 1.57 -27.55 8.61
CA THR A 703 1.46 -28.14 9.94
C THR A 703 1.55 -27.05 11.01
N TYR A 704 2.54 -26.16 10.89
CA TYR A 704 2.68 -25.00 11.76
C TYR A 704 1.48 -24.05 11.66
N GLU A 705 1.02 -23.75 10.44
CA GLU A 705 -0.14 -22.89 10.21
C GLU A 705 -1.42 -23.46 10.83
N LYS A 706 -1.66 -24.76 10.69
CA LYS A 706 -2.81 -25.44 11.32
C LYS A 706 -2.74 -25.36 12.84
N ALA A 707 -1.57 -25.56 13.43
CA ALA A 707 -1.38 -25.44 14.88
C ALA A 707 -1.64 -24.01 15.40
N LEU A 708 -1.22 -22.97 14.65
CA LEU A 708 -1.55 -21.57 14.98
C LEU A 708 -3.05 -21.28 14.93
N VAL A 709 -3.73 -21.78 13.90
CA VAL A 709 -5.18 -21.64 13.74
C VAL A 709 -5.92 -22.32 14.90
N GLN A 710 -5.52 -23.55 15.24
CA GLN A 710 -6.11 -24.31 16.34
C GLN A 710 -5.86 -23.66 17.70
N PHE A 711 -4.66 -23.12 17.94
CA PHE A 711 -4.41 -22.33 19.16
C PHE A 711 -5.35 -21.13 19.22
N THR A 712 -5.45 -20.34 18.14
CA THR A 712 -6.31 -19.15 18.06
C THR A 712 -7.77 -19.49 18.32
N GLU A 713 -8.28 -20.58 17.74
CA GLU A 713 -9.63 -21.08 17.99
C GLU A 713 -9.82 -21.46 19.46
N SER A 714 -8.91 -22.28 20.02
CA SER A 714 -9.01 -22.80 21.38
C SER A 714 -8.97 -21.74 22.48
N VAL A 715 -8.27 -20.62 22.27
CA VAL A 715 -8.23 -19.52 23.25
C VAL A 715 -9.49 -18.66 23.20
N LEU A 716 -10.23 -18.68 22.08
CA LEU A 716 -11.44 -17.88 21.85
C LEU A 716 -12.76 -18.65 22.02
N VAL A 717 -12.72 -19.93 22.41
CA VAL A 717 -13.93 -20.70 22.71
C VAL A 717 -14.75 -20.03 23.81
N GLN A 718 -16.03 -19.78 23.53
CA GLN A 718 -17.00 -19.27 24.50
C GLN A 718 -17.42 -20.42 25.43
N ALA A 719 -16.78 -20.52 26.58
CA ALA A 719 -17.07 -21.52 27.61
C ALA A 719 -16.84 -20.94 29.00
N ASP A 720 -17.67 -21.34 29.97
CA ASP A 720 -17.65 -20.82 31.34
C ASP A 720 -16.33 -21.10 32.07
N ASP A 721 -15.61 -22.15 31.67
CA ASP A 721 -14.31 -22.54 32.22
C ASP A 721 -13.12 -21.88 31.48
N ASN A 722 -13.36 -21.11 30.41
CA ASN A 722 -12.32 -20.39 29.68
C ASN A 722 -11.88 -19.12 30.43
N ARG A 723 -11.10 -19.35 31.50
CA ARG A 723 -10.53 -18.29 32.36
C ARG A 723 -9.74 -17.23 31.60
N PHE A 724 -9.08 -17.60 30.50
CA PHE A 724 -8.36 -16.65 29.66
C PHE A 724 -9.33 -15.64 29.04
N LEU A 725 -10.40 -16.11 28.41
CA LEU A 725 -11.31 -15.24 27.67
C LEU A 725 -12.04 -14.26 28.61
N GLN A 726 -12.48 -14.73 29.77
CA GLN A 726 -13.12 -13.88 30.79
C GLN A 726 -12.17 -12.76 31.25
N ASP A 727 -10.94 -13.11 31.67
CA ASP A 727 -9.94 -12.14 32.13
C ASP A 727 -9.45 -11.21 31.01
N PHE A 728 -9.38 -11.73 29.78
CA PHE A 728 -9.06 -10.97 28.59
C PHE A 728 -10.12 -9.92 28.29
N ILE A 729 -11.42 -10.27 28.34
CA ILE A 729 -12.52 -9.33 28.08
C ILE A 729 -12.51 -8.19 29.10
N GLU A 730 -12.30 -8.48 30.38
CA GLU A 730 -12.19 -7.42 31.41
C GLU A 730 -11.01 -6.48 31.15
N PHE A 731 -9.84 -7.01 30.77
CA PHE A 731 -8.71 -6.18 30.38
C PHE A 731 -8.98 -5.39 29.09
N GLN A 732 -9.67 -6.00 28.12
CA GLN A 732 -9.97 -5.41 26.84
C GLN A 732 -10.88 -4.18 27.00
N LYS A 733 -11.86 -4.21 27.92
CA LYS A 733 -12.72 -3.06 28.25
C LYS A 733 -11.92 -1.80 28.58
N ILE A 734 -10.81 -1.94 29.31
CA ILE A 734 -9.92 -0.81 29.63
C ILE A 734 -9.34 -0.22 28.35
N THR A 735 -8.74 -1.07 27.51
CA THR A 735 -8.13 -0.61 26.26
C THR A 735 -9.15 -0.09 25.26
N ALA A 736 -10.37 -0.63 25.26
CA ALA A 736 -11.47 -0.19 24.41
C ALA A 736 -11.94 1.22 24.78
N PHE A 737 -12.14 1.47 26.07
CA PHE A 737 -12.61 2.76 26.58
C PHE A 737 -11.62 3.89 26.28
N TYR A 738 -10.36 3.76 26.73
CA TYR A 738 -9.35 4.80 26.46
C TYR A 738 -8.96 4.87 24.98
N GLY A 739 -8.96 3.73 24.28
CA GLY A 739 -8.75 3.66 22.84
C GLY A 739 -9.81 4.43 22.05
N ALA A 740 -11.08 4.38 22.47
CA ALA A 740 -12.16 5.16 21.86
C ALA A 740 -11.97 6.68 22.07
N ILE A 741 -11.59 7.12 23.28
CA ILE A 741 -11.24 8.54 23.54
C ILE A 741 -10.09 9.00 22.63
N TYR A 742 -9.02 8.20 22.53
CA TYR A 742 -7.86 8.53 21.69
C TYR A 742 -8.17 8.49 20.19
N SER A 743 -9.10 7.63 19.77
CA SER A 743 -9.62 7.65 18.40
C SER A 743 -10.39 8.94 18.10
N LEU A 744 -11.30 9.38 18.97
CA LEU A 744 -12.00 10.66 18.81
C LEU A 744 -11.02 11.84 18.76
N ALA A 745 -10.00 11.83 19.63
CA ALA A 745 -8.91 12.80 19.61
C ALA A 745 -8.14 12.78 18.28
N GLN A 746 -7.79 11.60 17.78
CA GLN A 746 -7.09 11.44 16.52
C GLN A 746 -7.91 11.95 15.33
N VAL A 747 -9.20 11.65 15.26
CA VAL A 747 -10.09 12.16 14.20
C VAL A 747 -10.17 13.68 14.24
N LEU A 748 -10.33 14.28 15.43
CA LEU A 748 -10.36 15.74 15.54
C LEU A 748 -9.04 16.37 15.10
N LEU A 749 -7.89 15.81 15.51
CA LEU A 749 -6.57 16.26 15.06
C LEU A 749 -6.41 16.12 13.55
N LYS A 750 -6.87 15.01 12.95
CA LYS A 750 -6.85 14.76 11.50
C LYS A 750 -7.56 15.87 10.74
N ILE A 751 -8.78 16.20 11.17
CA ILE A 751 -9.64 17.21 10.52
C ILE A 751 -9.08 18.64 10.69
N THR A 752 -8.51 18.96 11.86
CA THR A 752 -8.21 20.34 12.22
C THR A 752 -6.74 20.75 12.03
N SER A 753 -5.84 19.78 11.87
CA SER A 753 -4.42 20.06 11.54
C SER A 753 -4.28 20.61 10.11
N PRO A 754 -3.15 21.29 9.80
CA PRO A 754 -2.81 21.64 8.42
C PRO A 754 -2.77 20.41 7.51
N GLY A 755 -3.15 20.57 6.24
CA GLY A 755 -3.36 19.45 5.30
C GLY A 755 -4.84 19.16 5.05
N VAL A 756 -5.08 18.13 4.24
CA VAL A 756 -6.39 17.65 3.80
C VAL A 756 -6.72 16.34 4.54
N PRO A 757 -7.71 16.30 5.45
CA PRO A 757 -8.10 15.07 6.12
C PRO A 757 -8.61 14.00 5.14
N ASP A 758 -8.05 12.80 5.24
CA ASP A 758 -8.45 11.64 4.44
C ASP A 758 -9.18 10.60 5.31
N PHE A 759 -10.25 10.03 4.76
CA PHE A 759 -11.06 9.01 5.42
C PHE A 759 -11.11 7.76 4.54
N TYR A 760 -10.68 6.64 5.10
CA TYR A 760 -10.90 5.35 4.46
C TYR A 760 -12.34 4.89 4.68
N GLN A 761 -12.93 4.23 3.68
CA GLN A 761 -14.33 3.83 3.72
C GLN A 761 -14.70 3.11 5.02
N GLY A 762 -15.69 3.66 5.74
CA GLY A 762 -16.23 3.07 6.94
C GLY A 762 -15.64 3.58 8.26
N THR A 763 -14.54 4.34 8.22
CA THR A 763 -13.82 4.82 9.42
C THR A 763 -14.49 5.98 10.15
N GLU A 764 -15.61 6.50 9.66
CA GLU A 764 -16.48 7.43 10.39
C GLU A 764 -17.22 6.74 11.55
N LEU A 765 -17.30 5.41 11.54
CA LEU A 765 -17.62 4.56 12.68
C LEU A 765 -16.36 3.86 13.22
N TRP A 766 -16.50 3.07 14.28
CA TRP A 766 -15.41 2.22 14.75
C TRP A 766 -15.01 1.21 13.67
N ASP A 767 -13.74 1.21 13.30
CA ASP A 767 -13.14 0.26 12.37
C ASP A 767 -12.06 -0.55 13.07
N PHE A 768 -12.32 -1.85 13.22
CA PHE A 768 -11.38 -2.82 13.82
C PHE A 768 -10.75 -3.75 12.79
N SER A 769 -10.51 -3.24 11.58
CA SER A 769 -9.89 -3.99 10.50
C SER A 769 -8.38 -4.20 10.70
N LEU A 770 -7.92 -5.38 10.31
CA LEU A 770 -6.52 -5.79 10.21
C LEU A 770 -6.03 -5.62 8.76
N VAL A 771 -4.81 -6.06 8.46
CA VAL A 771 -4.20 -5.95 7.13
C VAL A 771 -5.06 -6.61 6.04
N ASP A 772 -4.95 -6.11 4.80
CA ASP A 772 -5.51 -6.71 3.58
C ASP A 772 -5.45 -8.25 3.60
N PRO A 773 -6.55 -8.98 3.31
CA PRO A 773 -7.85 -8.51 2.83
C PRO A 773 -8.85 -8.09 3.91
N ASP A 774 -8.48 -8.06 5.19
CA ASP A 774 -9.45 -7.74 6.26
C ASP A 774 -9.93 -6.28 6.22
N ASN A 775 -9.07 -5.33 5.84
CA ASN A 775 -9.42 -3.93 5.59
C ASN A 775 -10.12 -3.69 4.24
N ARG A 776 -10.39 -4.73 3.45
CA ARG A 776 -11.13 -4.65 2.16
C ARG A 776 -12.53 -5.25 2.26
N ARG A 777 -13.00 -5.56 3.46
CA ARG A 777 -14.37 -6.05 3.70
C ARG A 777 -15.40 -5.01 3.23
N PRO A 778 -16.59 -5.46 2.77
CA PRO A 778 -17.68 -4.56 2.40
C PRO A 778 -18.08 -3.63 3.55
N VAL A 779 -18.44 -2.39 3.22
CA VAL A 779 -18.91 -1.39 4.17
C VAL A 779 -20.42 -1.29 4.11
N ASP A 780 -21.09 -1.43 5.26
CA ASP A 780 -22.53 -1.21 5.36
C ASP A 780 -22.85 0.29 5.36
N PHE A 781 -23.05 0.83 4.15
CA PHE A 781 -23.42 2.23 3.95
C PHE A 781 -24.88 2.50 4.30
N THR A 782 -25.79 1.54 4.12
CA THR A 782 -27.21 1.68 4.50
C THR A 782 -27.35 1.99 5.99
N LYS A 783 -26.61 1.27 6.85
CA LYS A 783 -26.55 1.56 8.29
C LYS A 783 -26.04 2.98 8.58
N ARG A 784 -25.02 3.43 7.87
CA ARG A 784 -24.38 4.73 8.04
C ARG A 784 -25.28 5.90 7.62
N VAL A 785 -25.95 5.77 6.47
CA VAL A 785 -26.95 6.74 6.00
C VAL A 785 -28.04 6.92 7.05
N ARG A 786 -28.66 5.81 7.48
CA ARG A 786 -29.70 5.83 8.53
C ARG A 786 -29.21 6.42 9.85
N PHE A 787 -27.98 6.11 10.27
CA PHE A 787 -27.41 6.67 11.49
C PHE A 787 -27.21 8.18 11.38
N LEU A 788 -26.70 8.68 10.25
CA LEU A 788 -26.50 10.11 10.06
C LEU A 788 -27.83 10.87 9.98
N GLU A 789 -28.84 10.33 9.28
CA GLU A 789 -30.19 10.90 9.23
C GLU A 789 -30.79 11.02 10.63
N LYS A 790 -30.76 9.93 11.41
CA LYS A 790 -31.25 9.92 12.79
C LYS A 790 -30.51 10.90 13.69
N LEU A 791 -29.18 11.00 13.57
CA LEU A 791 -28.38 11.96 14.34
C LEU A 791 -28.82 13.40 14.08
N LYS A 792 -29.13 13.75 12.83
CA LYS A 792 -29.60 15.08 12.46
C LYS A 792 -30.99 15.37 12.98
N GLU A 793 -31.90 14.39 12.89
CA GLU A 793 -33.24 14.50 13.46
C GLU A 793 -33.17 14.75 14.98
N GLU A 794 -32.39 13.93 15.69
CA GLU A 794 -32.24 14.03 17.15
C GLU A 794 -31.52 15.32 17.59
N GLU A 795 -30.64 15.88 16.77
CA GLU A 795 -29.94 17.14 17.06
C GLU A 795 -30.91 18.33 17.18
N THR A 796 -32.06 18.29 16.47
CA THR A 796 -33.09 19.35 16.55
C THR A 796 -33.72 19.49 17.93
N ALA A 797 -33.71 18.42 18.74
CA ALA A 797 -34.22 18.43 20.10
C ALA A 797 -33.23 18.97 21.13
N GLY A 798 -31.95 19.12 20.77
CA GLY A 798 -30.91 19.67 21.64
C GLY A 798 -29.54 19.03 21.44
N GLN A 799 -28.58 19.82 20.98
CA GLN A 799 -27.23 19.34 20.65
C GLN A 799 -26.46 18.78 21.87
N LEU A 800 -26.56 19.43 23.04
CA LEU A 800 -25.87 19.01 24.26
C LEU A 800 -26.39 17.66 24.78
N GLU A 801 -27.71 17.49 24.82
CA GLU A 801 -28.33 16.25 25.31
C GLU A 801 -28.08 15.09 24.34
N LEU A 802 -28.09 15.36 23.02
CA LEU A 802 -27.63 14.38 22.03
C LEU A 802 -26.20 13.95 22.32
N ALA A 803 -25.26 14.90 22.47
CA ALA A 803 -23.85 14.59 22.72
C ALA A 803 -23.66 13.71 23.97
N ARG A 804 -24.34 14.04 25.08
CA ARG A 804 -24.31 13.23 26.32
C ARG A 804 -24.81 11.81 26.12
N ARG A 805 -25.94 11.63 25.44
CA ARG A 805 -26.50 10.30 25.16
C ARG A 805 -25.54 9.46 24.30
N LEU A 806 -24.96 10.05 23.25
CA LEU A 806 -23.99 9.36 22.40
C LEU A 806 -22.74 8.88 23.16
N LEU A 807 -22.34 9.60 24.22
CA LEU A 807 -21.24 9.17 25.09
C LEU A 807 -21.63 8.02 26.01
N GLY A 808 -22.91 7.88 26.36
CA GLY A 808 -23.44 6.72 27.09
C GLY A 808 -23.45 5.45 26.23
N ASP A 809 -23.83 5.58 24.95
CA ASP A 809 -23.96 4.45 24.00
C ASP A 809 -22.77 4.35 23.03
N TRP A 810 -21.57 4.78 23.45
CA TRP A 810 -20.43 5.01 22.57
C TRP A 810 -20.00 3.78 21.75
N GLN A 811 -20.28 2.56 22.24
CA GLN A 811 -19.91 1.30 21.60
C GLN A 811 -20.56 1.10 20.22
N ASP A 812 -21.66 1.80 19.92
CA ASP A 812 -22.35 1.71 18.62
C ASP A 812 -21.66 2.52 17.50
N GLY A 813 -20.69 3.36 17.86
CA GLY A 813 -19.89 4.18 16.94
C GLY A 813 -20.53 5.50 16.52
N LYS A 814 -21.79 5.78 16.88
CA LYS A 814 -22.48 7.02 16.48
C LYS A 814 -21.79 8.27 17.01
N VAL A 815 -21.12 8.20 18.17
CA VAL A 815 -20.32 9.33 18.70
C VAL A 815 -19.17 9.72 17.77
N LYS A 816 -18.53 8.75 17.10
CA LYS A 816 -17.45 9.01 16.13
C LYS A 816 -18.02 9.60 14.84
N LEU A 817 -19.18 9.09 14.39
CA LEU A 817 -19.89 9.62 13.22
C LEU A 817 -20.34 11.07 13.47
N TYR A 818 -20.90 11.34 14.64
CA TYR A 818 -21.31 12.68 15.07
C TYR A 818 -20.12 13.66 15.08
N LEU A 819 -19.03 13.30 15.74
CA LEU A 819 -17.82 14.13 15.77
C LEU A 819 -17.28 14.39 14.36
N THR A 820 -17.20 13.35 13.53
CA THR A 820 -16.71 13.45 12.14
C THR A 820 -17.57 14.41 11.34
N CYS A 821 -18.89 14.24 11.39
CA CYS A 821 -19.86 15.09 10.71
C CYS A 821 -19.75 16.56 11.16
N LYS A 822 -19.78 16.83 12.47
CA LYS A 822 -19.72 18.20 13.01
C LYS A 822 -18.41 18.89 12.65
N ALA A 823 -17.27 18.20 12.82
CA ALA A 823 -15.96 18.79 12.56
C ALA A 823 -15.70 19.03 11.07
N LEU A 824 -16.10 18.11 10.17
CA LEU A 824 -15.98 18.29 8.73
C LEU A 824 -16.90 19.40 8.21
N ASN A 825 -18.16 19.45 8.64
CA ASN A 825 -19.09 20.51 8.27
C ASN A 825 -18.61 21.89 8.75
N PHE A 826 -18.05 21.95 9.96
CA PHE A 826 -17.44 23.17 10.47
C PHE A 826 -16.20 23.57 9.64
N ARG A 827 -15.36 22.60 9.26
CA ARG A 827 -14.21 22.82 8.37
C ARG A 827 -14.64 23.40 7.03
N ARG A 828 -15.61 22.77 6.38
CA ARG A 828 -16.18 23.18 5.09
C ARG A 828 -16.72 24.62 5.15
N SER A 829 -17.45 24.96 6.21
CA SER A 829 -18.01 26.31 6.40
C SER A 829 -16.93 27.37 6.67
N ASN A 830 -15.75 26.95 7.13
CA ASN A 830 -14.62 27.81 7.48
C ASN A 830 -13.38 27.52 6.60
N GLN A 831 -13.58 27.07 5.36
CA GLN A 831 -12.50 26.57 4.48
C GLN A 831 -11.29 27.53 4.40
N LYS A 832 -11.52 28.86 4.32
CA LYS A 832 -10.43 29.86 4.29
C LYS A 832 -9.56 29.83 5.55
N LEU A 833 -10.18 29.72 6.73
CA LEU A 833 -9.47 29.59 8.00
C LEU A 833 -8.62 28.32 8.00
N PHE A 834 -9.15 27.20 7.48
CA PHE A 834 -8.42 25.95 7.44
C PHE A 834 -7.34 25.89 6.36
N ALA A 835 -7.52 26.58 5.24
CA ALA A 835 -6.52 26.67 4.18
C ALA A 835 -5.38 27.63 4.56
N ALA A 836 -5.70 28.84 5.04
CA ALA A 836 -4.75 29.94 5.18
C ALA A 836 -4.41 30.32 6.63
N GLY A 837 -5.26 29.99 7.61
CA GLY A 837 -5.10 30.42 8.99
C GLY A 837 -3.81 29.94 9.64
N LYS A 838 -3.25 30.79 10.51
CA LYS A 838 -2.04 30.52 11.30
C LYS A 838 -2.24 29.28 12.18
N TYR A 839 -1.17 28.55 12.45
CA TYR A 839 -1.17 27.43 13.41
C TYR A 839 -0.43 27.84 14.68
N ILE A 840 -1.16 27.96 15.80
CA ILE A 840 -0.65 28.51 17.06
C ILE A 840 -0.78 27.45 18.15
N PRO A 841 0.31 26.78 18.57
CA PRO A 841 0.29 25.86 19.70
C PRO A 841 -0.20 26.54 20.98
N VAL A 842 -1.03 25.84 21.75
CA VAL A 842 -1.60 26.30 23.02
C VAL A 842 -1.15 25.35 24.13
N ALA A 843 -0.57 25.90 25.19
CA ALA A 843 -0.04 25.11 26.29
C ALA A 843 -1.08 24.90 27.39
N ALA A 844 -1.10 23.71 27.98
CA ALA A 844 -1.76 23.44 29.25
C ALA A 844 -0.78 23.64 30.42
N GLY A 845 -1.29 24.04 31.59
CA GLY A 845 -0.48 24.31 32.79
C GLY A 845 -0.11 23.09 33.64
N GLY A 846 1.01 23.22 34.34
CA GLY A 846 1.45 22.25 35.36
C GLY A 846 1.57 20.83 34.83
N ILE A 847 1.04 19.87 35.59
CA ILE A 847 1.07 18.44 35.26
C ILE A 847 0.33 18.12 33.95
N HIS A 848 -0.74 18.86 33.64
CA HIS A 848 -1.58 18.66 32.46
C HIS A 848 -0.88 18.97 31.12
N SER A 849 0.26 19.67 31.15
CA SER A 849 1.06 19.99 29.96
C SER A 849 1.47 18.75 29.13
N LYS A 850 1.56 17.58 29.78
CA LYS A 850 1.85 16.30 29.12
C LYS A 850 0.60 15.56 28.65
N HIS A 851 -0.57 15.91 29.18
CA HIS A 851 -1.82 15.16 29.03
C HIS A 851 -2.83 15.84 28.11
N VAL A 852 -2.47 17.00 27.55
CA VAL A 852 -3.30 17.73 26.58
C VAL A 852 -2.44 18.15 25.40
N CYS A 853 -2.96 17.97 24.19
CA CYS A 853 -2.44 18.62 22.99
C CYS A 853 -3.48 19.64 22.52
N ALA A 854 -3.09 20.91 22.45
CA ALA A 854 -3.98 21.98 22.06
C ALA A 854 -3.32 22.96 21.09
N PHE A 855 -4.09 23.49 20.17
CA PHE A 855 -3.66 24.55 19.27
C PHE A 855 -4.84 25.39 18.83
N ALA A 856 -4.56 26.65 18.51
CA ALA A 856 -5.49 27.54 17.87
C ALA A 856 -5.18 27.69 16.38
N ARG A 857 -6.21 27.99 15.60
CA ARG A 857 -6.02 28.59 14.28
C ARG A 857 -6.68 29.94 14.21
N GLN A 858 -6.01 30.85 13.52
CA GLN A 858 -6.45 32.24 13.40
C GLN A 858 -6.33 32.72 11.97
N LEU A 859 -7.40 33.31 11.46
CA LEU A 859 -7.40 34.12 10.24
C LEU A 859 -8.25 35.36 10.51
N GLU A 860 -7.63 36.54 10.45
CA GLU A 860 -8.28 37.80 10.82
C GLU A 860 -8.84 37.74 12.26
N ASN A 861 -10.12 38.04 12.47
CA ASN A 861 -10.83 37.94 13.73
C ASN A 861 -11.37 36.52 14.01
N ARG A 862 -11.35 35.59 13.04
CA ARG A 862 -11.88 34.24 13.25
C ARG A 862 -10.86 33.34 13.92
N TRP A 863 -11.30 32.70 14.99
CA TRP A 863 -10.50 31.77 15.77
C TRP A 863 -11.17 30.41 15.89
N ILE A 864 -10.32 29.38 15.92
CA ILE A 864 -10.69 28.10 16.51
C ILE A 864 -9.67 27.73 17.58
N LEU A 865 -10.11 27.02 18.61
CA LEU A 865 -9.28 26.36 19.60
C LEU A 865 -9.61 24.86 19.58
N VAL A 866 -8.60 24.05 19.36
CA VAL A 866 -8.69 22.59 19.40
C VAL A 866 -7.96 22.13 20.64
N ALA A 867 -8.60 21.26 21.44
CA ALA A 867 -7.97 20.61 22.58
C ALA A 867 -8.36 19.13 22.62
N ILE A 868 -7.36 18.26 22.81
CA ILE A 868 -7.57 16.83 22.97
C ILE A 868 -6.81 16.30 24.19
N PRO A 869 -7.36 15.30 24.90
CA PRO A 869 -6.66 14.60 25.96
C PRO A 869 -5.71 13.56 25.38
N ARG A 870 -4.65 13.25 26.13
CA ARG A 870 -3.73 12.14 25.86
C ARG A 870 -3.18 11.61 27.16
N LEU A 871 -2.82 10.34 27.18
CA LEU A 871 -2.17 9.71 28.34
C LEU A 871 -2.98 9.86 29.65
N LEU A 872 -4.29 9.65 29.59
CA LEU A 872 -5.22 9.86 30.70
C LEU A 872 -4.99 8.92 31.88
N ILE A 873 -4.58 7.68 31.62
CA ILE A 873 -4.30 6.71 32.70
C ILE A 873 -3.09 7.20 33.50
N ARG A 874 -2.07 7.73 32.82
CA ARG A 874 -0.91 8.34 33.49
C ARG A 874 -1.29 9.56 34.34
N LEU A 875 -2.24 10.37 33.89
CA LEU A 875 -2.74 11.50 34.67
C LEU A 875 -3.46 11.02 35.94
N GLN A 876 -4.32 9.99 35.81
CA GLN A 876 -5.01 9.37 36.95
C GLN A 876 -4.01 8.83 37.98
N GLN A 877 -2.98 8.09 37.54
CA GLN A 877 -1.94 7.54 38.42
C GLN A 877 -1.15 8.63 39.14
N ALA A 878 -0.94 9.79 38.51
CA ALA A 878 -0.22 10.89 39.15
C ALA A 878 -1.05 11.63 40.20
N GLY A 879 -2.38 11.65 40.06
CA GLY A 879 -3.30 12.22 41.06
C GLY A 879 -3.56 11.30 42.26
N GLN A 880 -3.32 9.99 42.12
CA GLN A 880 -3.53 8.97 43.15
C GLN A 880 -2.19 8.37 43.61
N ALA A 881 -1.37 9.18 44.28
CA ALA A 881 -0.06 8.73 44.78
C ALA A 881 -0.20 7.47 45.66
N GLY A 882 0.26 6.31 45.15
CA GLY A 882 0.26 5.03 45.86
C GLY A 882 -0.76 3.98 45.41
N CYS A 883 -1.68 4.29 44.48
CA CYS A 883 -2.65 3.31 43.97
C CYS A 883 -2.11 2.56 42.74
N SER A 884 -1.72 1.30 42.91
CA SER A 884 -1.33 0.36 41.83
C SER A 884 -2.52 -0.41 41.22
N GLY A 885 -3.74 0.11 41.39
CA GLY A 885 -4.99 -0.52 40.96
C GLY A 885 -5.24 -0.41 39.45
N GLU A 886 -6.29 -1.09 39.00
CA GLU A 886 -6.77 -0.97 37.61
C GLU A 886 -7.30 0.46 37.33
N PRO A 887 -7.14 0.98 36.09
CA PRO A 887 -7.70 2.26 35.69
C PRO A 887 -9.23 2.31 35.91
N VAL A 888 -9.75 3.48 36.25
CA VAL A 888 -11.20 3.63 36.50
C VAL A 888 -11.91 3.82 35.16
N LEU A 889 -13.00 3.10 34.95
CA LEU A 889 -13.83 3.18 33.75
C LEU A 889 -15.18 3.83 34.09
N PRO A 890 -15.38 5.12 33.75
CA PRO A 890 -16.69 5.75 33.83
C PRO A 890 -17.73 5.09 32.91
N ALA A 891 -19.01 5.25 33.25
CA ALA A 891 -20.11 4.70 32.44
C ALA A 891 -20.23 5.39 31.06
N ALA A 892 -20.06 6.71 31.01
CA ALA A 892 -20.00 7.47 29.77
C ALA A 892 -18.55 7.59 29.28
N LEU A 893 -18.36 7.78 27.97
CA LEU A 893 -17.04 7.97 27.33
C LEU A 893 -16.41 9.34 27.65
N LEU A 894 -16.20 9.63 28.93
CA LEU A 894 -15.58 10.84 29.46
C LEU A 894 -14.40 10.48 30.38
N PRO A 895 -13.38 11.35 30.47
CA PRO A 895 -12.36 11.20 31.52
C PRO A 895 -13.01 11.17 32.92
N PRO A 896 -12.41 10.48 33.90
CA PRO A 896 -12.90 10.46 35.28
C PRO A 896 -13.15 11.86 35.86
N GLU A 897 -14.20 12.02 36.66
CA GLU A 897 -14.53 13.30 37.28
C GLU A 897 -13.39 13.83 38.16
N GLY A 898 -13.16 15.14 38.13
CA GLY A 898 -12.08 15.79 38.88
C GLY A 898 -10.66 15.54 38.34
N ILE A 899 -10.45 14.71 37.31
CA ILE A 899 -9.11 14.38 36.78
C ILE A 899 -8.33 15.61 36.30
N TRP A 900 -9.03 16.67 35.91
CA TRP A 900 -8.45 17.90 35.39
C TRP A 900 -8.11 18.93 36.47
N GLY A 901 -8.66 18.82 37.69
CA GLY A 901 -8.49 19.77 38.79
C GLY A 901 -8.46 21.24 38.33
N GLU A 902 -7.46 22.00 38.79
CA GLU A 902 -7.24 23.41 38.40
C GLU A 902 -6.51 23.58 37.04
N GLY A 903 -6.43 22.52 36.23
CA GLY A 903 -5.78 22.55 34.93
C GLY A 903 -6.43 23.54 33.97
N ALA A 904 -5.61 24.30 33.23
CA ALA A 904 -6.09 25.32 32.30
C ALA A 904 -5.25 25.40 31.02
N LEU A 905 -5.89 25.87 29.94
CA LEU A 905 -5.25 26.24 28.67
C LEU A 905 -4.87 27.72 28.67
N PHE A 906 -3.62 28.04 28.36
CA PHE A 906 -3.15 29.42 28.23
C PHE A 906 -3.37 29.96 26.83
N LEU A 907 -4.38 30.82 26.67
CA LEU A 907 -4.79 31.29 25.36
C LEU A 907 -3.81 32.31 24.76
N PRO A 908 -3.69 32.36 23.42
CA PRO A 908 -2.95 33.41 22.73
C PRO A 908 -3.45 34.82 23.09
N ARG A 909 -2.58 35.82 23.01
CA ARG A 909 -3.00 37.23 23.17
C ARG A 909 -4.02 37.58 22.08
N HIS A 910 -5.00 38.43 22.43
CA HIS A 910 -6.11 38.83 21.54
C HIS A 910 -7.07 37.69 21.15
N SER A 911 -7.04 36.57 21.87
CA SER A 911 -8.06 35.53 21.75
C SER A 911 -9.44 36.04 22.19
N PRO A 912 -10.54 35.54 21.59
CA PRO A 912 -11.92 35.82 22.01
C PRO A 912 -12.16 35.55 23.50
N ALA A 913 -13.12 36.28 24.09
CA ALA A 913 -13.51 36.13 25.50
C ALA A 913 -14.56 35.02 25.69
N GLY A 914 -15.32 34.73 24.63
CA GLY A 914 -16.33 33.68 24.57
C GLY A 914 -16.01 32.71 23.43
N TRP A 915 -16.28 31.44 23.67
CA TRP A 915 -15.96 30.34 22.76
C TRP A 915 -17.13 29.39 22.67
N GLN A 916 -17.67 29.18 21.47
CA GLN A 916 -18.73 28.21 21.26
C GLN A 916 -18.12 26.83 20.98
N ASN A 917 -18.52 25.81 21.73
CA ASN A 917 -18.15 24.43 21.44
C ASN A 917 -18.97 23.91 20.26
N VAL A 918 -18.31 23.66 19.13
CA VAL A 918 -18.94 23.18 17.89
C VAL A 918 -19.60 21.81 18.08
N LEU A 919 -19.12 21.01 19.04
CA LEU A 919 -19.59 19.65 19.30
C LEU A 919 -20.76 19.59 20.31
N THR A 920 -20.97 20.61 21.14
CA THR A 920 -22.04 20.57 22.16
C THR A 920 -22.98 21.77 22.13
N GLY A 921 -22.61 22.84 21.41
CA GLY A 921 -23.35 24.09 21.35
C GLY A 921 -23.10 25.04 22.53
N GLU A 922 -22.37 24.59 23.56
CA GLU A 922 -22.12 25.35 24.78
C GLU A 922 -21.22 26.57 24.55
N ILE A 923 -21.44 27.64 25.33
CA ILE A 923 -20.57 28.83 25.34
C ILE A 923 -19.67 28.75 26.57
N LEU A 924 -18.35 28.73 26.33
CA LEU A 924 -17.31 28.75 27.34
C LEU A 924 -16.75 30.16 27.47
N HIS A 925 -16.55 30.62 28.70
CA HIS A 925 -16.02 31.95 29.00
C HIS A 925 -14.58 31.86 29.51
N THR A 926 -13.73 32.75 29.03
CA THR A 926 -12.35 32.82 29.50
C THR A 926 -12.25 33.50 30.86
N LYS A 927 -11.30 33.06 31.69
CA LYS A 927 -10.92 33.72 32.95
C LYS A 927 -9.62 34.52 32.75
N ASN A 928 -9.45 35.61 33.49
CA ASN A 928 -8.19 36.35 33.51
C ASN A 928 -7.18 35.61 34.40
N CYS A 929 -5.97 35.39 33.90
CA CYS A 929 -4.89 34.81 34.70
C CYS A 929 -4.32 35.91 35.62
N SER A 930 -4.38 35.68 36.93
CA SER A 930 -3.91 36.63 37.97
C SER A 930 -2.48 37.10 37.69
N GLY A 931 -2.28 38.42 37.59
CA GLY A 931 -0.96 39.01 37.37
C GLY A 931 -0.45 38.99 35.92
N THR A 932 -1.27 38.55 34.94
CA THR A 932 -0.90 38.62 33.51
C THR A 932 -2.05 39.14 32.64
N SER A 933 -1.74 39.62 31.43
CA SER A 933 -2.76 39.98 30.42
C SER A 933 -3.28 38.77 29.62
N ARG A 934 -3.00 37.53 30.06
CA ARG A 934 -3.42 36.31 29.35
C ARG A 934 -4.73 35.77 29.88
N ARG A 935 -5.58 35.33 28.95
CA ARG A 935 -6.83 34.62 29.22
C ARG A 935 -6.58 33.12 29.33
N VAL A 936 -7.37 32.44 30.16
CA VAL A 936 -7.33 30.98 30.31
C VAL A 936 -8.72 30.38 30.22
N ILE A 937 -8.81 29.10 29.82
CA ILE A 937 -10.03 28.29 29.93
C ILE A 937 -9.68 27.05 30.75
N LEU A 938 -10.52 26.70 31.72
CA LEU A 938 -10.31 25.51 32.55
C LEU A 938 -10.52 24.23 31.74
N LEU A 939 -9.64 23.25 31.91
CA LEU A 939 -9.74 21.96 31.22
C LEU A 939 -11.00 21.20 31.61
N GLU A 940 -11.45 21.34 32.85
CA GLU A 940 -12.71 20.79 33.33
C GLU A 940 -13.93 21.38 32.60
N GLU A 941 -13.88 22.66 32.22
CA GLU A 941 -14.93 23.29 31.39
C GLU A 941 -14.81 22.81 29.93
N VAL A 942 -13.58 22.68 29.40
CA VAL A 942 -13.31 22.25 28.01
C VAL A 942 -13.80 20.83 27.74
N PHE A 943 -13.59 19.90 28.68
CA PHE A 943 -13.88 18.48 28.51
C PHE A 943 -15.12 17.98 29.27
N ARG A 944 -15.94 18.90 29.80
CA ARG A 944 -17.09 18.58 30.67
C ARG A 944 -18.07 17.60 30.04
N ASN A 945 -18.53 17.92 28.83
CA ASN A 945 -19.63 17.21 28.16
C ASN A 945 -19.20 16.49 26.89
N PHE A 946 -17.91 16.56 26.53
CA PHE A 946 -17.33 15.82 25.42
C PHE A 946 -15.84 15.60 25.66
N PRO A 947 -15.28 14.42 25.36
CA PRO A 947 -13.88 14.10 25.70
C PRO A 947 -12.86 14.88 24.87
N VAL A 948 -13.28 15.60 23.83
CA VAL A 948 -12.45 16.47 22.97
C VAL A 948 -13.17 17.77 22.69
N ALA A 949 -12.45 18.82 22.34
CA ALA A 949 -13.05 20.14 22.11
C ALA A 949 -12.61 20.77 20.79
N LEU A 950 -13.60 21.23 20.03
CA LEU A 950 -13.46 22.16 18.91
C LEU A 950 -14.26 23.41 19.25
N LEU A 951 -13.57 24.48 19.63
CA LEU A 951 -14.20 25.72 20.02
C LEU A 951 -14.01 26.77 18.92
N ALA A 952 -15.03 27.54 18.62
CA ALA A 952 -15.00 28.67 17.68
C ALA A 952 -15.21 29.99 18.43
N GLY A 953 -14.56 31.06 17.99
CA GLY A 953 -14.72 32.39 18.56
C GLY A 953 -14.36 33.48 17.55
N GLU A 954 -14.94 34.67 17.73
CA GLU A 954 -14.73 35.87 16.91
C GLU A 954 -14.41 37.11 17.75
#